data_AF-A0A9E4ICN9-F1
#
_entry.id   AF-A0A9E4ICN9-F1
#
_cell.length_a   1.000
_cell.length_b   1.000
_cell.length_c   1.000
_cell.angle_alpha   90.00
_cell.angle_beta   90.00
_cell.angle_gamma   90.00
#
_symmetry.space_group_name_H-M   'P 1'
#
loop_
_entity.id
_entity.type
_entity.pdbx_description
1 polymer ?
#
loop_
_entity_poly.entity_id
_entity_poly.type
_entity_poly.pdbx_seq_one_letter_code
_entity_poly.pdbx_strand_id
1 'polypeptide(L)'
;RGTATDHHRPQGPQPAGAGRTRFGEDAGGGAPGRIPPDGGAHPSRTPAGDLLQSLCHARVAGAPPETGGRSGPPGRRPHLSLPGAATHGAFPCRTRQGRRQIIREANRRLAGQEEIIGAGPDELRDRLLAGFEYVLVDEYQDIDADQYEMITHIAERAGQEEDEDRRATILAVGDDDQNIYAWRHANVRYLRQFEKEFKAERHYLTENYRSTRRIINAANFLIGNNQDRMKMEHPIRINAARAKDPPGGDWQQLDRRTRGRVSRIEVDSTGAPATTLGELERLRQLSNAPDWQQFAILAWSHAQLAPVRRLLENHNVPVRWSVPDRLPRLDRIREFRLLLDDLASLDDSEISAPELRRQLKDVCRINGPATIWTGMADRMLAAIEGGSGDLLLPVSDATETLRQGLADHNRSHLIGHGVLVSTIHAAKGLEFEHVLVLGGLRKMGSNGRRSTEEERRLYYVGMTRARHTLALIDSRDNPNPYFAEVGSHIRNRRAAVARLKHGQIPGLTYSVLGMKDLWLDFAGRQPPGHSIHPTLSRLHSGNRVTLKRDSRDRVWVLDSRRTTVARLSSKAATRWPSSRISEVEEVRVLGMVHRAKDDIDDPKYRDRLRVDSWEVPILDPDGGRARSALGYSPKGGSLLIIVCDRQLLRMDNHRT
;
A
#
# COMPACT_ATOMS: atom_id res chain seq x y z
N ARG A 1 -62.15 19.81 -10.01
CA ARG A 1 -63.17 20.18 -8.99
C ARG A 1 -62.34 20.68 -7.80
N GLY A 2 -62.02 21.97 -7.66
CA GLY A 2 -62.92 23.14 -7.53
C GLY A 2 -63.25 23.30 -6.03
N THR A 3 -63.10 24.44 -5.36
CA THR A 3 -62.91 25.86 -5.78
C THR A 3 -62.39 26.73 -4.60
N ALA A 4 -61.64 27.83 -4.89
CA ALA A 4 -61.78 29.22 -4.36
C ALA A 4 -61.71 29.51 -2.82
N THR A 5 -61.29 30.65 -2.23
CA THR A 5 -60.79 32.03 -2.61
C THR A 5 -60.45 32.83 -1.31
N ASP A 6 -59.76 33.99 -1.22
CA ASP A 6 -58.77 34.75 -2.04
C ASP A 6 -58.08 35.87 -1.17
N HIS A 7 -57.14 36.63 -1.76
CA HIS A 7 -56.73 38.04 -1.49
C HIS A 7 -55.91 38.37 -0.19
N HIS A 8 -55.07 39.42 -0.10
CA HIS A 8 -54.72 40.56 -0.99
C HIS A 8 -53.28 41.10 -0.76
N ARG A 9 -52.81 42.05 -1.59
CA ARG A 9 -51.51 42.79 -1.51
C ARG A 9 -51.74 44.26 -1.96
N PRO A 10 -51.11 45.29 -1.35
CA PRO A 10 -50.22 46.26 -2.06
C PRO A 10 -49.03 46.76 -1.19
N GLN A 11 -47.80 47.06 -1.66
CA GLN A 11 -47.24 48.17 -2.48
C GLN A 11 -47.08 49.58 -1.82
N GLY A 12 -45.82 50.04 -1.72
CA GLY A 12 -45.34 51.46 -1.72
C GLY A 12 -45.51 52.30 -0.43
N PRO A 13 -44.82 53.47 -0.26
CA PRO A 13 -43.90 54.20 -1.19
C PRO A 13 -42.54 54.68 -0.57
N GLN A 14 -41.71 55.42 -1.34
CA GLN A 14 -40.61 56.29 -0.87
C GLN A 14 -41.08 57.74 -0.63
N PRO A 15 -40.30 58.64 0.03
CA PRO A 15 -39.42 59.57 -0.73
C PRO A 15 -38.08 59.99 -0.02
N ALA A 16 -37.32 60.89 -0.69
CA ALA A 16 -36.01 61.47 -0.32
C ALA A 16 -36.09 62.56 0.81
N GLY A 17 -35.01 63.20 1.33
CA GLY A 17 -33.55 63.16 1.09
C GLY A 17 -32.80 64.35 1.77
N ALA A 18 -31.46 64.44 1.58
CA ALA A 18 -30.50 65.50 2.02
C ALA A 18 -30.20 65.62 3.56
N GLY A 19 -28.96 65.93 4.01
CA GLY A 19 -27.65 66.00 3.32
C GLY A 19 -26.51 66.63 4.17
N ARG A 20 -25.25 66.55 3.67
CA ARG A 20 -24.00 67.29 4.10
C ARG A 20 -23.38 66.93 5.48
N THR A 21 -22.05 66.92 5.75
CA THR A 21 -20.83 67.35 4.99
C THR A 21 -19.49 66.83 5.60
N ARG A 22 -18.46 66.59 4.75
CA ARG A 22 -16.96 66.60 4.99
C ARG A 22 -16.36 65.56 5.99
N PHE A 23 -15.11 65.06 5.91
CA PHE A 23 -13.90 65.19 5.04
C PHE A 23 -13.48 63.76 4.55
N GLY A 24 -12.83 63.51 3.39
CA GLY A 24 -11.37 63.57 3.12
C GLY A 24 -10.62 62.31 3.64
N GLU A 25 -9.76 61.55 2.94
CA GLU A 25 -9.16 61.59 1.58
C GLU A 25 -8.81 60.14 1.09
N ASP A 26 -8.61 59.97 -0.22
CA ASP A 26 -7.71 59.06 -0.99
C ASP A 26 -6.92 57.90 -0.31
N ALA A 27 -6.62 56.74 -0.94
CA ALA A 27 -6.88 56.21 -2.30
C ALA A 27 -6.57 54.68 -2.37
N GLY A 28 -6.84 54.03 -3.52
CA GLY A 28 -5.99 52.91 -3.98
C GLY A 28 -6.50 51.45 -3.84
N GLY A 29 -7.75 51.14 -4.22
CA GLY A 29 -8.23 49.76 -4.30
C GLY A 29 -7.81 49.01 -5.58
N GLY A 30 -6.71 48.26 -5.55
CA GLY A 30 -6.28 47.37 -6.64
C GLY A 30 -6.67 45.90 -6.43
N ALA A 31 -7.47 45.33 -7.33
CA ALA A 31 -7.78 43.89 -7.31
C ALA A 31 -6.60 43.05 -7.86
N PRO A 32 -6.33 41.84 -7.32
CA PRO A 32 -5.22 41.02 -7.79
C PRO A 32 -5.51 40.44 -9.18
N GLY A 33 -4.65 40.76 -10.14
CA GLY A 33 -4.72 40.26 -11.51
C GLY A 33 -4.45 38.76 -11.61
N ARG A 34 -5.08 38.11 -12.59
CA ARG A 34 -4.76 36.73 -12.99
C ARG A 34 -3.39 36.69 -13.66
N ILE A 35 -2.51 35.83 -13.18
CA ILE A 35 -1.25 35.49 -13.85
C ILE A 35 -1.54 34.34 -14.84
N PRO A 36 -1.10 34.41 -16.11
CA PRO A 36 -1.24 33.32 -17.07
C PRO A 36 -0.27 32.16 -16.75
N PRO A 37 -0.55 30.92 -17.17
CA PRO A 37 0.35 29.80 -16.93
C PRO A 37 1.55 29.85 -17.90
N ASP A 38 2.74 30.10 -17.37
CA ASP A 38 3.98 29.90 -18.13
C ASP A 38 4.25 28.41 -18.35
N GLY A 39 4.61 28.06 -19.59
CA GLY A 39 5.03 26.71 -19.96
C GLY A 39 6.43 26.39 -19.44
N GLY A 40 6.51 25.80 -18.25
CA GLY A 40 7.75 25.26 -17.69
C GLY A 40 7.99 23.80 -18.11
N ALA A 41 9.16 23.50 -18.67
CA ALA A 41 9.53 22.16 -19.09
C ALA A 41 9.55 21.15 -17.92
N HIS A 42 9.13 19.91 -18.19
CA HIS A 42 9.20 18.81 -17.23
C HIS A 42 10.66 18.51 -16.81
N PRO A 43 11.01 18.56 -15.50
CA PRO A 43 12.25 17.98 -15.02
C PRO A 43 12.10 16.45 -14.96
N SER A 44 12.34 15.78 -16.08
CA SER A 44 12.51 14.33 -16.11
C SER A 44 13.79 13.94 -15.37
N ARG A 45 13.68 12.97 -14.45
CA ARG A 45 14.71 12.42 -13.53
C ARG A 45 14.89 13.18 -12.21
N THR A 46 14.83 12.42 -11.11
CA THR A 46 15.15 12.87 -9.75
C THR A 46 16.58 12.43 -9.37
N PRO A 47 17.44 13.32 -8.84
CA PRO A 47 18.85 13.00 -8.53
C PRO A 47 19.06 11.81 -7.58
N ALA A 48 18.07 11.51 -6.72
CA ALA A 48 18.12 10.35 -5.81
C ALA A 48 18.13 8.99 -6.55
N GLY A 49 17.56 8.92 -7.75
CA GLY A 49 17.67 7.75 -8.63
C GLY A 49 19.09 7.58 -9.14
N ASP A 50 19.70 8.67 -9.59
CA ASP A 50 21.06 8.69 -10.16
C ASP A 50 22.14 8.36 -9.12
N LEU A 51 21.97 8.67 -7.83
CA LEU A 51 22.91 8.23 -6.77
C LEU A 51 22.93 6.71 -6.63
N LEU A 52 21.76 6.08 -6.43
CA LEU A 52 21.66 4.61 -6.33
C LEU A 52 22.09 3.94 -7.63
N GLN A 53 21.79 4.55 -8.78
CA GLN A 53 22.20 4.04 -10.09
C GLN A 53 23.72 4.16 -10.28
N SER A 54 24.36 5.27 -9.90
CA SER A 54 25.82 5.46 -9.99
C SER A 54 26.57 4.55 -9.00
N LEU A 55 26.07 4.42 -7.77
CA LEU A 55 26.55 3.42 -6.80
C LEU A 55 26.42 1.98 -7.34
N CYS A 56 25.46 1.68 -8.22
CA CYS A 56 25.40 0.37 -8.88
C CYS A 56 26.30 0.28 -10.13
N HIS A 57 26.39 1.31 -10.95
CA HIS A 57 26.95 1.25 -12.32
C HIS A 57 28.44 1.59 -12.46
N ALA A 58 29.14 1.95 -11.38
CA ALA A 58 30.58 2.21 -11.40
C ALA A 58 31.42 0.94 -11.67
N ARG A 59 31.46 0.50 -12.94
CA ARG A 59 32.37 -0.53 -13.46
C ARG A 59 32.99 -0.09 -14.79
N VAL A 60 34.29 0.24 -14.71
CA VAL A 60 35.30 0.23 -15.78
C VAL A 60 34.97 0.98 -17.07
N ALA A 61 35.53 2.18 -17.19
CA ALA A 61 35.97 2.73 -18.47
C ALA A 61 37.44 3.14 -18.31
N GLY A 62 38.36 2.49 -19.03
CA GLY A 62 39.80 2.74 -18.87
C GLY A 62 40.69 1.72 -19.57
N ALA A 63 40.87 1.88 -20.87
CA ALA A 63 42.08 1.43 -21.57
C ALA A 63 42.83 2.70 -22.03
N PRO A 64 44.16 2.78 -21.86
CA PRO A 64 44.92 3.98 -22.22
C PRO A 64 45.03 4.11 -23.75
N PRO A 65 45.00 5.34 -24.32
CA PRO A 65 45.25 5.53 -25.74
C PRO A 65 46.75 5.43 -26.04
N GLU A 66 47.12 4.58 -27.00
CA GLU A 66 48.49 4.54 -27.53
C GLU A 66 48.82 5.82 -28.32
N THR A 67 50.07 6.26 -28.22
CA THR A 67 50.56 7.47 -28.89
C THR A 67 50.94 7.18 -30.34
N GLY A 68 50.12 7.63 -31.29
CA GLY A 68 50.40 7.56 -32.72
C GLY A 68 49.92 8.81 -33.46
N GLY A 69 50.85 9.70 -33.82
CA GLY A 69 50.49 11.01 -34.37
C GLY A 69 50.26 11.04 -35.89
N ARG A 70 49.35 11.91 -36.34
CA ARG A 70 49.48 12.71 -37.59
C ARG A 70 48.45 13.84 -37.62
N SER A 71 48.79 14.91 -38.33
CA SER A 71 48.12 16.22 -38.35
C SER A 71 46.93 16.32 -39.31
N GLY A 72 45.87 17.04 -38.91
CA GLY A 72 44.75 17.47 -39.77
C GLY A 72 44.04 18.71 -39.18
N PRO A 73 43.38 19.56 -39.99
CA PRO A 73 42.93 20.89 -39.56
C PRO A 73 41.61 20.89 -38.76
N PRO A 74 41.32 21.95 -37.98
CA PRO A 74 40.16 21.99 -37.09
C PRO A 74 38.88 22.43 -37.81
N GLY A 75 37.76 21.73 -37.59
CA GLY A 75 36.46 22.23 -38.07
C GLY A 75 35.31 21.22 -38.15
N ARG A 76 34.77 20.79 -36.99
CA ARG A 76 33.33 20.46 -36.72
C ARG A 76 33.20 19.81 -35.34
N ARG A 77 32.16 20.18 -34.58
CA ARG A 77 31.78 19.47 -33.35
C ARG A 77 31.16 18.12 -33.74
N PRO A 78 31.63 16.97 -33.21
CA PRO A 78 30.92 15.71 -33.38
C PRO A 78 29.77 15.61 -32.36
N HIS A 79 28.56 15.32 -32.83
CA HIS A 79 27.52 14.76 -31.97
C HIS A 79 27.94 13.35 -31.55
N LEU A 80 27.86 13.04 -30.25
CA LEU A 80 28.10 11.67 -29.78
C LEU A 80 26.86 10.81 -30.03
N SER A 81 26.83 10.09 -31.14
CA SER A 81 25.95 8.94 -31.32
C SER A 81 26.51 7.76 -30.54
N LEU A 82 25.79 7.28 -29.51
CA LEU A 82 26.14 6.06 -28.79
C LEU A 82 25.74 4.83 -29.63
N PRO A 83 26.66 3.90 -29.94
CA PRO A 83 26.30 2.62 -30.57
C PRO A 83 25.61 1.71 -29.54
N GLY A 84 24.56 1.00 -29.97
CA GLY A 84 23.93 -0.03 -29.13
C GLY A 84 24.83 -1.26 -28.99
N ALA A 85 25.12 -1.68 -27.76
CA ALA A 85 25.78 -2.95 -27.47
C ALA A 85 25.29 -3.56 -26.14
N ALA A 86 24.72 -4.77 -26.27
CA ALA A 86 24.61 -5.84 -25.29
C ALA A 86 24.45 -5.52 -23.79
N THR A 87 23.28 -5.91 -23.29
CA THR A 87 23.05 -6.44 -21.94
C THR A 87 24.16 -7.38 -21.45
N HIS A 88 24.49 -7.35 -20.15
CA HIS A 88 24.56 -8.53 -19.24
C HIS A 88 25.05 -8.12 -17.83
N GLY A 89 24.26 -8.44 -16.79
CA GLY A 89 24.63 -8.12 -15.39
C GLY A 89 23.41 -8.06 -14.46
N ALA A 90 22.94 -9.21 -13.98
CA ALA A 90 21.81 -9.27 -13.06
C ALA A 90 22.18 -8.78 -11.65
N PHE A 91 21.95 -7.50 -11.34
CA PHE A 91 22.14 -6.96 -9.99
C PHE A 91 21.25 -7.69 -8.96
N PRO A 92 21.78 -8.05 -7.77
CA PRO A 92 21.04 -8.79 -6.74
C PRO A 92 19.90 -8.00 -6.06
N CYS A 93 19.65 -6.74 -6.44
CA CYS A 93 18.63 -5.78 -5.95
C CYS A 93 17.20 -6.34 -5.74
N ARG A 94 16.89 -7.51 -6.31
CA ARG A 94 15.54 -8.07 -6.39
C ARG A 94 15.11 -8.83 -5.11
N THR A 95 16.04 -9.29 -4.27
CA THR A 95 15.73 -9.99 -2.99
C THR A 95 15.91 -9.07 -1.78
N ARG A 96 15.27 -9.38 -0.63
CA ARG A 96 15.48 -8.63 0.63
C ARG A 96 16.93 -8.71 1.11
N GLN A 97 17.60 -9.83 0.81
CA GLN A 97 19.01 -10.07 1.10
C GLN A 97 19.91 -9.22 0.19
N GLY A 98 19.61 -9.16 -1.11
CA GLY A 98 20.33 -8.34 -2.08
C GLY A 98 20.07 -6.83 -2.00
N ARG A 99 18.93 -6.39 -1.45
CA ARG A 99 18.73 -4.97 -1.08
C ARG A 99 19.57 -4.55 0.13
N ARG A 100 19.67 -5.41 1.14
CA ARG A 100 20.62 -5.22 2.25
C ARG A 100 22.07 -5.27 1.75
N GLN A 101 22.36 -6.14 0.77
CA GLN A 101 23.66 -6.17 0.12
C GLN A 101 23.99 -4.84 -0.56
N ILE A 102 23.05 -4.19 -1.26
CA ILE A 102 23.27 -2.87 -1.87
C ILE A 102 23.58 -1.79 -0.83
N ILE A 103 22.82 -1.72 0.27
CA ILE A 103 23.08 -0.70 1.31
C ILE A 103 24.46 -0.95 1.93
N ARG A 104 24.81 -2.21 2.22
CA ARG A 104 26.14 -2.56 2.75
C ARG A 104 27.27 -2.29 1.75
N GLU A 105 27.05 -2.54 0.48
CA GLU A 105 28.01 -2.26 -0.59
C GLU A 105 28.20 -0.74 -0.76
N ALA A 106 27.13 0.04 -0.69
CA ALA A 106 27.21 1.50 -0.61
C ALA A 106 27.99 1.96 0.63
N ASN A 107 27.72 1.41 1.82
CA ASN A 107 28.47 1.75 3.04
C ASN A 107 29.96 1.44 2.89
N ARG A 108 30.34 0.26 2.36
CA ARG A 108 31.76 -0.06 2.12
C ARG A 108 32.44 0.94 1.18
N ARG A 109 31.77 1.34 0.10
CA ARG A 109 32.32 2.34 -0.85
C ARG A 109 32.42 3.73 -0.24
N LEU A 110 31.40 4.15 0.50
CA LEU A 110 31.42 5.45 1.19
C LEU A 110 32.42 5.47 2.36
N ALA A 111 32.69 4.32 2.99
CA ALA A 111 33.72 4.13 4.01
C ALA A 111 35.13 3.88 3.44
N GLY A 112 35.33 4.02 2.12
CA GLY A 112 36.64 3.87 1.47
C GLY A 112 37.20 2.44 1.43
N GLN A 113 36.38 1.41 1.64
CA GLN A 113 36.81 0.00 1.71
C GLN A 113 36.87 -0.72 0.35
N GLU A 114 36.58 -0.02 -0.75
CA GLU A 114 36.69 -0.52 -2.12
C GLU A 114 37.50 0.47 -2.97
N GLU A 115 38.70 0.09 -3.38
CA GLU A 115 39.50 0.87 -4.33
C GLU A 115 38.89 0.77 -5.74
N ILE A 116 38.72 1.91 -6.41
CA ILE A 116 38.45 1.96 -7.85
C ILE A 116 39.74 2.36 -8.55
N ILE A 117 40.11 1.59 -9.59
CA ILE A 117 41.32 1.82 -10.38
C ILE A 117 41.35 3.28 -10.90
N GLY A 118 42.29 4.07 -10.39
CA GLY A 118 42.47 5.48 -10.79
C GLY A 118 41.77 6.53 -9.92
N ALA A 119 41.24 6.18 -8.74
CA ALA A 119 40.79 7.14 -7.74
C ALA A 119 41.09 6.63 -6.32
N GLY A 120 41.54 7.52 -5.42
CA GLY A 120 41.71 7.18 -4.01
C GLY A 120 40.36 6.92 -3.32
N PRO A 121 40.33 6.19 -2.18
CA PRO A 121 39.10 5.94 -1.43
C PRO A 121 38.28 7.19 -1.10
N ASP A 122 38.95 8.25 -0.64
CA ASP A 122 38.33 9.53 -0.30
C ASP A 122 37.84 10.27 -1.57
N GLU A 123 38.61 10.23 -2.65
CA GLU A 123 38.26 10.88 -3.91
C GLU A 123 37.01 10.26 -4.55
N LEU A 124 36.82 8.93 -4.43
CA LEU A 124 35.58 8.28 -4.84
C LEU A 124 34.39 8.74 -4.01
N ARG A 125 34.55 8.81 -2.68
CA ARG A 125 33.51 9.27 -1.76
C ARG A 125 33.11 10.71 -2.09
N ASP A 126 34.08 11.60 -2.26
CA ASP A 126 33.84 13.00 -2.59
C ASP A 126 33.16 13.16 -3.95
N ARG A 127 33.58 12.40 -4.98
CA ARG A 127 32.89 12.39 -6.29
C ARG A 127 31.45 11.88 -6.21
N LEU A 128 31.16 10.90 -5.34
CA LEU A 128 29.79 10.37 -5.14
C LEU A 128 28.90 11.31 -4.33
N LEU A 129 29.48 12.07 -3.39
CA LEU A 129 28.76 13.03 -2.55
C LEU A 129 28.72 14.44 -3.16
N ALA A 130 29.50 14.73 -4.20
CA ALA A 130 29.49 16.00 -4.93
C ALA A 130 28.09 16.32 -5.47
N GLY A 131 27.63 17.56 -5.25
CA GLY A 131 26.29 18.01 -5.63
C GLY A 131 25.19 17.76 -4.59
N PHE A 132 25.42 16.95 -3.55
CA PHE A 132 24.47 16.79 -2.43
C PHE A 132 24.72 17.83 -1.33
N GLU A 133 24.15 19.03 -1.50
CA GLU A 133 24.19 20.09 -0.49
C GLU A 133 23.18 19.86 0.65
N TYR A 134 22.00 19.32 0.32
CA TYR A 134 20.91 19.08 1.26
C TYR A 134 20.42 17.64 1.18
N VAL A 135 20.28 16.99 2.35
CA VAL A 135 19.80 15.61 2.47
C VAL A 135 18.58 15.58 3.38
N LEU A 136 17.42 15.26 2.81
CA LEU A 136 16.16 15.15 3.55
C LEU A 136 15.83 13.67 3.76
N VAL A 137 15.69 13.25 5.02
CA VAL A 137 15.37 11.87 5.40
C VAL A 137 14.05 11.84 6.15
N ASP A 138 13.00 11.36 5.49
CA ASP A 138 11.66 11.18 6.08
C ASP A 138 11.50 9.76 6.68
N GLU A 139 10.50 9.60 7.56
CA GLU A 139 10.22 8.37 8.32
C GLU A 139 11.46 7.81 9.05
N TYR A 140 12.29 8.68 9.64
CA TYR A 140 13.56 8.31 10.30
C TYR A 140 13.39 7.25 11.41
N GLN A 141 12.20 7.14 12.02
CA GLN A 141 11.81 6.07 12.95
C GLN A 141 11.79 4.66 12.35
N ASP A 142 11.84 4.49 11.02
CA ASP A 142 11.74 3.18 10.37
C ASP A 142 13.09 2.63 9.86
N ILE A 143 14.18 3.40 9.94
CA ILE A 143 15.51 3.01 9.45
C ILE A 143 16.16 1.90 10.29
N ASP A 144 16.95 1.02 9.63
CA ASP A 144 17.80 0.03 10.30
C ASP A 144 19.30 0.43 10.32
N ALA A 145 20.13 -0.39 10.97
CA ALA A 145 21.55 -0.08 11.23
C ALA A 145 22.35 0.21 9.96
N ASP A 146 22.14 -0.59 8.90
CA ASP A 146 22.83 -0.43 7.63
C ASP A 146 22.45 0.92 6.99
N GLN A 147 21.20 1.38 7.17
CA GLN A 147 20.72 2.67 6.67
C GLN A 147 21.22 3.87 7.50
N TYR A 148 21.30 3.74 8.83
CA TYR A 148 21.86 4.78 9.69
C TYR A 148 23.31 5.07 9.32
N GLU A 149 24.12 4.02 9.20
CA GLU A 149 25.52 4.11 8.77
C GLU A 149 25.65 4.79 7.40
N MET A 150 24.77 4.48 6.43
CA MET A 150 24.77 5.13 5.11
C MET A 150 24.55 6.65 5.23
N ILE A 151 23.62 7.08 6.09
CA ILE A 151 23.31 8.50 6.32
C ILE A 151 24.50 9.20 6.98
N THR A 152 25.15 8.56 7.98
CA THR A 152 26.37 9.07 8.60
C THR A 152 27.49 9.26 7.58
N HIS A 153 27.76 8.27 6.72
CA HIS A 153 28.79 8.41 5.69
C HIS A 153 28.48 9.48 4.64
N ILE A 154 27.21 9.79 4.38
CA ILE A 154 26.79 10.90 3.50
C ILE A 154 27.00 12.25 4.20
N ALA A 155 26.74 12.33 5.51
CA ALA A 155 26.92 13.54 6.32
C ALA A 155 28.39 13.94 6.48
N GLU A 156 29.23 12.95 6.85
CA GLU A 156 30.62 13.13 7.28
C GLU A 156 31.61 13.16 6.11
N ARG A 157 31.28 13.85 5.00
CA ARG A 157 32.17 14.05 3.81
C ARG A 157 33.64 14.17 4.25
N ALA A 158 34.55 13.47 3.57
CA ALA A 158 35.92 13.27 4.03
C ALA A 158 36.73 14.59 4.02
N GLY A 159 36.65 15.32 5.13
CA GLY A 159 37.33 16.58 5.35
C GLY A 159 37.52 16.77 6.85
N GLN A 160 38.72 17.22 7.23
CA GLN A 160 39.11 17.44 8.62
C GLN A 160 38.24 18.53 9.28
N GLU A 161 38.36 18.69 10.60
CA GLU A 161 37.46 19.48 11.45
C GLU A 161 37.38 21.00 11.14
N GLU A 162 38.03 21.47 10.07
CA GLU A 162 38.26 22.89 9.74
C GLU A 162 37.48 23.37 8.48
N ASP A 163 36.97 22.50 7.61
CA ASP A 163 36.19 22.86 6.41
C ASP A 163 34.66 22.76 6.66
N GLU A 164 34.07 23.71 7.40
CA GLU A 164 32.61 23.73 7.63
C GLU A 164 31.80 23.85 6.31
N ASP A 165 32.30 24.63 5.35
CA ASP A 165 31.68 24.89 4.03
C ASP A 165 31.46 23.64 3.17
N ARG A 166 32.05 22.49 3.53
CA ARG A 166 31.97 21.25 2.76
C ARG A 166 30.96 20.24 3.29
N ARG A 167 30.36 20.41 4.47
CA ARG A 167 29.41 19.43 5.04
C ARG A 167 28.02 19.53 4.39
N ALA A 168 27.40 18.38 4.14
CA ALA A 168 26.02 18.35 3.65
C ALA A 168 25.04 18.66 4.80
N THR A 169 24.06 19.53 4.55
CA THR A 169 23.02 19.85 5.54
C THR A 169 21.98 18.73 5.58
N ILE A 170 21.80 18.08 6.74
CA ILE A 170 20.84 16.98 6.90
C ILE A 170 19.63 17.41 7.71
N LEU A 171 18.45 17.18 7.14
CA LEU A 171 17.15 17.30 7.82
C LEU A 171 16.53 15.91 7.99
N ALA A 172 16.46 15.43 9.24
CA ALA A 172 15.76 14.19 9.59
C ALA A 172 14.35 14.50 10.12
N VAL A 173 13.33 13.86 9.56
CA VAL A 173 11.93 13.95 10.00
C VAL A 173 11.49 12.61 10.56
N GLY A 174 10.91 12.60 11.76
CA GLY A 174 10.41 11.38 12.35
C GLY A 174 9.47 11.52 13.54
N ASP A 175 8.84 10.39 13.88
CA ASP A 175 7.82 10.25 14.93
C ASP A 175 8.01 8.93 15.69
N ASP A 176 8.48 9.02 16.94
CA ASP A 176 8.73 7.89 17.82
C ASP A 176 7.45 7.18 18.30
N ASP A 177 6.30 7.88 18.30
CA ASP A 177 5.00 7.29 18.61
C ASP A 177 4.46 6.41 17.45
N GLN A 178 4.98 6.61 16.23
CA GLN A 178 4.62 5.80 15.05
C GLN A 178 5.57 4.63 14.78
N ASN A 179 6.53 4.36 15.69
CA ASN A 179 7.41 3.20 15.58
C ASN A 179 6.72 1.91 16.02
N ILE A 180 6.29 1.12 15.04
CA ILE A 180 5.60 -0.17 15.22
C ILE A 180 6.38 -1.37 14.65
N TYR A 181 7.66 -1.18 14.31
CA TYR A 181 8.55 -2.23 13.80
C TYR A 181 9.66 -2.61 14.78
N ALA A 182 9.46 -2.34 16.08
CA ALA A 182 10.43 -2.51 17.17
C ALA A 182 11.03 -3.94 17.32
N TRP A 183 10.40 -4.96 16.74
CA TRP A 183 10.99 -6.30 16.55
C TRP A 183 12.25 -6.33 15.66
N ARG A 184 12.64 -5.19 15.07
CA ARG A 184 13.94 -4.96 14.41
C ARG A 184 15.00 -4.32 15.34
N HIS A 185 14.73 -4.21 16.63
CA HIS A 185 15.66 -3.85 17.73
C HIS A 185 16.33 -2.47 17.73
N ALA A 186 16.24 -1.65 16.68
CA ALA A 186 17.21 -0.54 16.50
C ALA A 186 16.62 0.88 16.39
N ASN A 187 15.31 1.02 16.20
CA ASN A 187 14.76 2.16 15.48
C ASN A 187 14.63 3.51 16.23
N VAL A 188 14.07 3.58 17.45
CA VAL A 188 14.00 4.88 18.21
C VAL A 188 15.40 5.35 18.64
N ARG A 189 16.32 4.40 18.85
CA ARG A 189 17.71 4.71 19.19
C ARG A 189 18.32 5.63 18.14
N TYR A 190 18.13 5.38 16.85
CA TYR A 190 18.75 6.20 15.80
C TYR A 190 18.24 7.64 15.77
N LEU A 191 16.98 7.90 16.09
CA LEU A 191 16.46 9.28 16.17
C LEU A 191 17.11 10.04 17.36
N ARG A 192 17.28 9.38 18.52
CA ARG A 192 18.02 9.92 19.67
C ARG A 192 19.54 10.03 19.41
N GLN A 193 20.10 9.13 18.59
CA GLN A 193 21.52 9.08 18.26
C GLN A 193 21.89 10.17 17.25
N PHE A 194 21.03 10.40 16.25
CA PHE A 194 21.16 11.48 15.25
C PHE A 194 21.26 12.86 15.92
N GLU A 195 20.32 13.17 16.83
CA GLU A 195 20.34 14.41 17.62
C GLU A 195 21.66 14.59 18.38
N LYS A 196 22.19 13.51 18.98
CA LYS A 196 23.42 13.56 19.77
C LYS A 196 24.69 13.67 18.91
N GLU A 197 24.78 12.91 17.82
CA GLU A 197 25.98 12.81 16.99
C GLU A 197 26.12 14.03 16.06
N PHE A 198 25.03 14.46 15.41
CA PHE A 198 25.02 15.64 14.54
C PHE A 198 24.77 16.95 15.29
N LYS A 199 24.61 16.92 16.62
CA LYS A 199 24.23 18.06 17.47
C LYS A 199 23.00 18.82 16.93
N ALA A 200 22.07 18.09 16.32
CA ALA A 200 21.00 18.66 15.50
C ALA A 200 19.97 19.44 16.34
N GLU A 201 19.51 20.59 15.82
CA GLU A 201 18.41 21.33 16.45
C GLU A 201 17.08 20.56 16.26
N ARG A 202 16.31 20.43 17.36
CA ARG A 202 15.05 19.69 17.37
C ARG A 202 13.84 20.62 17.31
N HIS A 203 13.12 20.61 16.18
CA HIS A 203 11.85 21.33 16.03
C HIS A 203 10.63 20.39 16.14
N TYR A 204 9.63 20.76 16.93
CA TYR A 204 8.42 19.94 17.12
C TYR A 204 7.25 20.37 16.24
N LEU A 205 6.92 19.54 15.25
CA LEU A 205 5.72 19.70 14.43
C LEU A 205 4.48 19.14 15.17
N THR A 206 3.92 19.96 16.08
CA THR A 206 2.77 19.55 16.93
C THR A 206 1.40 19.76 16.28
N GLU A 207 1.31 20.52 15.19
CA GLU A 207 0.03 20.86 14.56
C GLU A 207 -0.46 19.76 13.61
N ASN A 208 -1.65 19.23 13.89
CA ASN A 208 -2.29 18.19 13.11
C ASN A 208 -3.35 18.79 12.18
N TYR A 209 -3.09 18.64 10.89
CA TYR A 209 -3.95 19.09 9.79
C TYR A 209 -4.95 18.00 9.32
N ARG A 210 -4.76 16.73 9.76
CA ARG A 210 -5.50 15.54 9.30
C ARG A 210 -6.80 15.29 10.06
N SER A 211 -6.70 15.11 11.37
CA SER A 211 -7.73 14.49 12.21
C SER A 211 -8.58 15.52 12.95
N THR A 212 -9.82 15.16 13.30
CA THR A 212 -10.66 15.98 14.19
C THR A 212 -10.09 16.05 15.61
N ARG A 213 -10.40 17.12 16.36
CA ARG A 213 -9.91 17.34 17.73
C ARG A 213 -10.28 16.18 18.67
N ARG A 214 -11.46 15.56 18.48
CA ARG A 214 -11.85 14.36 19.25
C ARG A 214 -10.94 13.15 19.00
N ILE A 215 -10.50 12.94 17.76
CA ILE A 215 -9.58 11.84 17.40
C ILE A 215 -8.17 12.15 17.93
N ILE A 216 -7.68 13.38 17.75
CA ILE A 216 -6.37 13.83 18.27
C ILE A 216 -6.31 13.62 19.79
N ASN A 217 -7.31 14.12 20.53
CA ASN A 217 -7.34 13.99 21.99
C ASN A 217 -7.39 12.53 22.44
N ALA A 218 -8.19 11.69 21.77
CA ALA A 218 -8.25 10.26 22.05
C ALA A 218 -6.91 9.54 21.81
N ALA A 219 -6.23 9.85 20.71
CA ALA A 219 -4.93 9.26 20.38
C ALA A 219 -3.84 9.73 21.37
N ASN A 220 -3.80 11.03 21.71
CA ASN A 220 -2.89 11.58 22.72
C ASN A 220 -3.09 10.93 24.10
N PHE A 221 -4.35 10.74 24.52
CA PHE A 221 -4.66 10.16 25.83
C PHE A 221 -4.21 8.68 25.91
N LEU A 222 -4.34 7.92 24.83
CA LEU A 222 -3.79 6.55 24.75
C LEU A 222 -2.26 6.53 24.80
N ILE A 223 -1.59 7.32 23.96
CA ILE A 223 -0.13 7.27 23.83
C ILE A 223 0.58 7.92 25.03
N GLY A 224 -0.08 8.83 25.74
CA GLY A 224 0.42 9.46 26.96
C GLY A 224 0.72 8.48 28.11
N ASN A 225 0.21 7.24 28.04
CA ASN A 225 0.54 6.19 29.01
C ASN A 225 1.94 5.57 28.79
N ASN A 226 2.53 5.71 27.60
CA ASN A 226 3.90 5.26 27.32
C ASN A 226 4.93 6.23 27.90
N GLN A 227 5.98 5.70 28.52
CA GLN A 227 7.02 6.50 29.19
C GLN A 227 8.25 6.75 28.31
N ASP A 228 8.63 5.81 27.45
CA ASP A 228 9.75 6.00 26.51
C ASP A 228 9.26 6.77 25.27
N ARG A 229 9.10 8.08 25.41
CA ARG A 229 8.69 9.00 24.33
C ARG A 229 9.62 10.22 24.25
N MET A 230 9.87 10.72 23.05
CA MET A 230 10.71 11.90 22.80
C MET A 230 9.93 13.22 22.89
N LYS A 231 8.60 13.17 22.73
CA LYS A 231 7.70 14.34 22.70
C LYS A 231 6.62 14.36 23.80
N MET A 232 6.97 13.92 25.03
CA MET A 232 6.02 13.86 26.15
C MET A 232 5.36 15.22 26.45
N GLU A 233 6.17 16.29 26.46
CA GLU A 233 5.74 17.66 26.78
C GLU A 233 5.13 18.41 25.57
N HIS A 234 5.15 17.79 24.39
CA HIS A 234 4.71 18.37 23.12
C HIS A 234 3.56 17.55 22.49
N PRO A 235 2.38 17.48 23.14
CA PRO A 235 1.24 16.74 22.63
C PRO A 235 0.74 17.32 21.31
N ILE A 236 0.27 16.45 20.42
CA ILE A 236 -0.26 16.84 19.12
C ILE A 236 -1.54 17.67 19.32
N ARG A 237 -1.66 18.82 18.66
CA ARG A 237 -2.81 19.71 18.75
C ARG A 237 -3.48 19.88 17.39
N ILE A 238 -4.73 20.33 17.37
CA ILE A 238 -5.36 20.75 16.11
C ILE A 238 -4.60 21.97 15.54
N ASN A 239 -4.47 22.07 14.23
CA ASN A 239 -3.80 23.22 13.62
C ASN A 239 -4.55 24.54 13.87
N ALA A 240 -3.82 25.65 13.91
CA ALA A 240 -4.34 26.95 14.34
C ALA A 240 -5.56 27.44 13.53
N ALA A 241 -5.56 27.22 12.20
CA ALA A 241 -6.67 27.62 11.33
C ALA A 241 -8.00 26.92 11.69
N ARG A 242 -7.93 25.70 12.25
CA ARG A 242 -9.07 24.89 12.68
C ARG A 242 -9.34 24.96 14.20
N ALA A 243 -8.80 25.98 14.88
CA ALA A 243 -9.01 26.19 16.30
C ALA A 243 -10.48 26.53 16.65
N LYS A 244 -11.20 27.19 15.73
CA LYS A 244 -12.62 27.55 15.89
C LYS A 244 -13.61 26.44 15.50
N ASP A 245 -13.15 25.40 14.79
CA ASP A 245 -13.97 24.27 14.37
C ASP A 245 -14.66 23.57 15.56
N PRO A 246 -15.86 23.00 15.36
CA PRO A 246 -16.44 22.05 16.30
C PRO A 246 -15.41 20.93 16.61
N PRO A 247 -15.22 20.52 17.88
CA PRO A 247 -14.24 19.49 18.23
C PRO A 247 -14.37 18.17 17.43
N GLY A 248 -15.58 17.80 17.02
CA GLY A 248 -15.85 16.63 16.17
C GLY A 248 -15.87 16.90 14.66
N GLY A 249 -15.47 18.09 14.20
CA GLY A 249 -15.71 18.56 12.82
C GLY A 249 -17.20 18.60 12.47
N ASP A 250 -17.52 18.49 11.18
CA ASP A 250 -18.90 18.45 10.67
C ASP A 250 -19.71 17.28 11.27
N TRP A 251 -19.01 16.19 11.58
CA TRP A 251 -19.55 15.00 12.25
C TRP A 251 -20.07 15.26 13.67
N GLN A 252 -19.77 16.43 14.26
CA GLN A 252 -20.41 16.88 15.49
C GLN A 252 -21.91 17.17 15.30
N GLN A 253 -22.32 17.65 14.12
CA GLN A 253 -23.71 17.94 13.78
C GLN A 253 -24.36 16.79 13.00
N LEU A 254 -23.63 16.23 12.03
CA LEU A 254 -24.10 15.19 11.11
C LEU A 254 -24.50 13.89 11.85
N ASP A 255 -23.64 13.40 12.75
CA ASP A 255 -23.92 12.21 13.56
C ASP A 255 -24.39 12.60 14.97
N ARG A 256 -25.70 12.78 15.13
CA ARG A 256 -26.33 13.06 16.44
C ARG A 256 -26.02 12.01 17.53
N ARG A 257 -25.62 10.77 17.16
CA ARG A 257 -25.35 9.67 18.11
C ARG A 257 -23.93 9.76 18.70
N THR A 258 -22.93 9.99 17.87
CA THR A 258 -21.52 10.09 18.30
C THR A 258 -21.10 11.53 18.62
N ARG A 259 -21.62 12.50 17.85
CA ARG A 259 -21.20 13.91 17.80
C ARG A 259 -19.69 14.05 17.54
N GLY A 260 -19.21 13.30 16.55
CA GLY A 260 -17.79 13.26 16.13
C GLY A 260 -16.83 12.71 17.19
N ARG A 261 -17.32 12.06 18.26
CA ARG A 261 -16.47 11.34 19.23
C ARG A 261 -16.08 9.96 18.70
N VAL A 262 -14.94 9.47 19.19
CA VAL A 262 -14.48 8.10 18.95
C VAL A 262 -15.54 7.12 19.48
N SER A 263 -16.01 6.20 18.66
CA SER A 263 -17.13 5.31 18.98
C SER A 263 -16.62 3.91 19.37
N ARG A 264 -16.59 3.58 20.67
CA ARG A 264 -16.33 2.19 21.10
C ARG A 264 -17.63 1.40 21.02
N ILE A 265 -17.66 0.36 20.20
CA ILE A 265 -18.85 -0.46 19.94
C ILE A 265 -18.61 -1.86 20.51
N GLU A 266 -19.25 -2.15 21.64
CA GLU A 266 -19.24 -3.46 22.29
C GLU A 266 -20.02 -4.49 21.45
N VAL A 267 -19.38 -5.62 21.15
CA VAL A 267 -19.94 -6.78 20.43
C VAL A 267 -19.76 -8.06 21.24
N ASP A 268 -20.50 -9.13 20.93
CA ASP A 268 -20.08 -10.48 21.33
C ASP A 268 -18.92 -10.98 20.43
N SER A 269 -18.30 -12.09 20.82
CA SER A 269 -17.25 -12.80 20.08
C SER A 269 -17.54 -13.03 18.58
N THR A 270 -18.80 -13.12 18.17
CA THR A 270 -19.19 -13.33 16.76
C THR A 270 -19.73 -12.10 16.06
N GLY A 271 -20.21 -11.07 16.77
CA GLY A 271 -20.86 -9.90 16.19
C GLY A 271 -19.94 -8.85 15.54
N ALA A 272 -18.61 -9.00 15.63
CA ALA A 272 -17.67 -8.02 15.07
C ALA A 272 -17.85 -7.77 13.55
N PRO A 273 -17.97 -8.79 12.68
CA PRO A 273 -18.20 -8.57 11.24
C PRO A 273 -19.52 -7.87 10.95
N ALA A 274 -20.62 -8.34 11.55
CA ALA A 274 -21.96 -7.76 11.40
C ALA A 274 -21.98 -6.27 11.76
N THR A 275 -21.36 -5.95 12.89
CA THR A 275 -21.26 -4.58 13.43
C THR A 275 -20.38 -3.71 12.56
N THR A 276 -19.29 -4.26 11.99
CA THR A 276 -18.39 -3.52 11.09
C THR A 276 -19.11 -3.15 9.80
N LEU A 277 -19.83 -4.08 9.15
CA LEU A 277 -20.65 -3.78 7.97
C LEU A 277 -21.75 -2.75 8.28
N GLY A 278 -22.55 -2.98 9.33
CA GLY A 278 -23.66 -2.09 9.67
C GLY A 278 -23.21 -0.67 10.08
N GLU A 279 -22.02 -0.54 10.69
CA GLU A 279 -21.44 0.77 11.00
C GLU A 279 -20.87 1.46 9.74
N LEU A 280 -20.24 0.72 8.82
CA LEU A 280 -19.83 1.23 7.51
C LEU A 280 -21.03 1.78 6.71
N GLU A 281 -22.10 0.99 6.59
CA GLU A 281 -23.32 1.39 5.89
C GLU A 281 -23.96 2.63 6.53
N ARG A 282 -24.02 2.68 7.88
CA ARG A 282 -24.52 3.84 8.62
C ARG A 282 -23.69 5.10 8.35
N LEU A 283 -22.36 5.01 8.38
CA LEU A 283 -21.48 6.14 8.13
C LEU A 283 -21.59 6.62 6.67
N ARG A 284 -21.69 5.68 5.71
CA ARG A 284 -21.91 5.99 4.29
C ARG A 284 -23.25 6.71 4.04
N GLN A 285 -24.32 6.24 4.69
CA GLN A 285 -25.64 6.89 4.62
C GLN A 285 -25.62 8.31 5.20
N LEU A 286 -24.95 8.53 6.34
CA LEU A 286 -24.88 9.85 6.98
C LEU A 286 -24.03 10.86 6.20
N SER A 287 -22.91 10.43 5.65
CA SER A 287 -22.02 11.27 4.84
C SER A 287 -22.54 11.55 3.43
N ASN A 288 -23.56 10.79 2.98
CA ASN A 288 -23.88 10.66 1.56
C ASN A 288 -22.65 10.28 0.70
N ALA A 289 -21.68 9.57 1.28
CA ALA A 289 -20.41 9.27 0.62
C ALA A 289 -20.64 8.31 -0.56
N PRO A 290 -20.35 8.75 -1.82
CA PRO A 290 -20.54 7.89 -2.97
C PRO A 290 -19.50 6.74 -2.97
N ASP A 291 -18.27 7.03 -2.56
CA ASP A 291 -17.12 6.14 -2.70
C ASP A 291 -16.74 5.40 -1.41
N TRP A 292 -16.51 4.10 -1.56
CA TRP A 292 -16.02 3.20 -0.52
C TRP A 292 -14.53 3.37 -0.19
N GLN A 293 -13.72 4.00 -1.08
CA GLN A 293 -12.29 4.21 -0.83
C GLN A 293 -11.99 5.10 0.38
N GLN A 294 -12.95 5.91 0.82
CA GLN A 294 -12.87 6.76 2.01
C GLN A 294 -12.86 5.98 3.34
N PHE A 295 -13.12 4.67 3.28
CA PHE A 295 -13.27 3.79 4.44
C PHE A 295 -12.11 2.79 4.58
N ALA A 296 -11.68 2.56 5.82
CA ALA A 296 -10.76 1.49 6.17
C ALA A 296 -11.22 0.69 7.39
N ILE A 297 -11.00 -0.62 7.34
CA ILE A 297 -11.08 -1.57 8.45
C ILE A 297 -9.66 -2.04 8.74
N LEU A 298 -9.20 -1.76 9.96
CA LEU A 298 -7.86 -2.08 10.43
C LEU A 298 -7.93 -3.11 11.57
N ALA A 299 -6.99 -4.05 11.58
CA ALA A 299 -6.84 -5.02 12.66
C ALA A 299 -5.37 -5.31 12.97
N TRP A 300 -5.06 -5.98 14.08
CA TRP A 300 -3.67 -6.36 14.37
C TRP A 300 -3.21 -7.56 13.51
N SER A 301 -4.15 -8.43 13.08
CA SER A 301 -3.85 -9.62 12.26
C SER A 301 -4.82 -9.83 11.10
N HIS A 302 -4.33 -10.48 10.03
CA HIS A 302 -5.17 -10.89 8.89
C HIS A 302 -6.30 -11.86 9.26
N ALA A 303 -6.13 -12.65 10.34
CA ALA A 303 -7.13 -13.62 10.79
C ALA A 303 -8.44 -12.94 11.22
N GLN A 304 -8.38 -11.75 11.85
CA GLN A 304 -9.57 -11.00 12.25
C GLN A 304 -10.30 -10.35 11.06
N LEU A 305 -9.55 -9.99 10.01
CA LEU A 305 -10.08 -9.35 8.82
C LEU A 305 -10.87 -10.30 7.93
N ALA A 306 -10.56 -11.61 7.99
CA ALA A 306 -11.14 -12.62 7.12
C ALA A 306 -12.69 -12.70 7.21
N PRO A 307 -13.32 -12.89 8.39
CA PRO A 307 -14.78 -12.89 8.49
C PRO A 307 -15.43 -11.57 8.05
N VAL A 308 -14.74 -10.44 8.22
CA VAL A 308 -15.22 -9.13 7.78
C VAL A 308 -15.20 -9.00 6.26
N ARG A 309 -14.07 -9.34 5.61
CA ARG A 309 -13.94 -9.37 4.15
C ARG A 309 -15.05 -10.20 3.50
N ARG A 310 -15.30 -11.41 4.01
CA ARG A 310 -16.36 -12.30 3.49
C ARG A 310 -17.73 -11.66 3.57
N LEU A 311 -18.04 -10.99 4.68
CA LEU A 311 -19.33 -10.35 4.86
C LEU A 311 -19.51 -9.16 3.91
N LEU A 312 -18.46 -8.36 3.68
CA LEU A 312 -18.45 -7.27 2.69
C LEU A 312 -18.67 -7.81 1.27
N GLU A 313 -17.90 -8.82 0.86
CA GLU A 313 -18.01 -9.46 -0.45
C GLU A 313 -19.43 -10.03 -0.69
N ASN A 314 -20.02 -10.68 0.32
CA ASN A 314 -21.38 -11.22 0.25
C ASN A 314 -22.48 -10.15 0.14
N HIS A 315 -22.23 -8.92 0.62
CA HIS A 315 -23.14 -7.77 0.49
C HIS A 315 -22.78 -6.89 -0.73
N ASN A 316 -21.90 -7.36 -1.62
CA ASN A 316 -21.40 -6.63 -2.78
C ASN A 316 -20.70 -5.30 -2.45
N VAL A 317 -20.15 -5.17 -1.24
CA VAL A 317 -19.28 -4.05 -0.88
C VAL A 317 -17.88 -4.31 -1.46
N PRO A 318 -17.35 -3.44 -2.34
CA PRO A 318 -16.05 -3.63 -2.95
C PRO A 318 -14.94 -3.48 -1.90
N VAL A 319 -13.98 -4.41 -1.91
CA VAL A 319 -12.85 -4.48 -0.96
C VAL A 319 -11.51 -4.26 -1.68
N ARG A 320 -10.67 -3.42 -1.09
CA ARG A 320 -9.23 -3.30 -1.35
C ARG A 320 -8.48 -3.92 -0.19
N TRP A 321 -7.49 -4.79 -0.41
CA TRP A 321 -6.83 -5.51 0.68
C TRP A 321 -5.35 -5.76 0.43
N SER A 322 -4.58 -5.90 1.52
CA SER A 322 -3.16 -6.22 1.49
C SER A 322 -2.94 -7.72 1.32
N VAL A 323 -2.21 -8.12 0.30
CA VAL A 323 -1.81 -9.52 0.10
C VAL A 323 -0.75 -9.91 1.14
N PRO A 324 -0.87 -11.05 1.85
CA PRO A 324 0.11 -11.47 2.87
C PRO A 324 1.51 -11.77 2.32
N ASP A 325 1.60 -12.01 1.02
CA ASP A 325 2.82 -12.32 0.29
C ASP A 325 3.11 -11.27 -0.78
N ARG A 326 4.38 -11.19 -1.18
CA ARG A 326 4.81 -10.31 -2.27
C ARG A 326 4.06 -10.68 -3.55
N LEU A 327 3.32 -9.73 -4.10
CA LEU A 327 2.73 -9.84 -5.43
C LEU A 327 3.81 -10.21 -6.46
N PRO A 328 3.46 -10.96 -7.52
CA PRO A 328 4.32 -10.98 -8.71
C PRO A 328 4.44 -9.55 -9.23
N ARG A 329 5.48 -9.25 -10.02
CA ARG A 329 5.51 -7.97 -10.73
C ARG A 329 4.24 -7.86 -11.57
N LEU A 330 3.43 -6.83 -11.34
CA LEU A 330 2.16 -6.64 -12.05
C LEU A 330 2.31 -6.60 -13.58
N ASP A 331 3.41 -6.09 -14.13
CA ASP A 331 3.72 -6.14 -15.57
C ASP A 331 3.81 -7.56 -16.16
N ARG A 332 3.86 -8.61 -15.32
CA ARG A 332 3.80 -10.02 -15.72
C ARG A 332 2.42 -10.65 -15.57
N ILE A 333 1.47 -9.99 -14.92
CA ILE A 333 0.07 -10.45 -14.92
C ILE A 333 -0.43 -10.30 -16.36
N ARG A 334 -1.07 -11.35 -16.92
CA ARG A 334 -1.47 -11.43 -18.33
C ARG A 334 -2.18 -10.16 -18.79
N GLU A 335 -3.15 -9.67 -18.01
CA GLU A 335 -3.92 -8.47 -18.33
C GLU A 335 -3.04 -7.22 -18.55
N PHE A 336 -1.98 -7.01 -17.74
CA PHE A 336 -1.07 -5.88 -17.90
C PHE A 336 0.07 -6.14 -18.89
N ARG A 337 0.49 -7.41 -19.06
CA ARG A 337 1.46 -7.78 -20.09
C ARG A 337 0.90 -7.48 -21.47
N LEU A 338 -0.31 -7.98 -21.78
CA LEU A 338 -0.97 -7.73 -23.06
C LEU A 338 -1.18 -6.23 -23.31
N LEU A 339 -1.59 -5.49 -22.27
CA LEU A 339 -1.70 -4.03 -22.31
C LEU A 339 -0.38 -3.33 -22.71
N LEU A 340 0.76 -3.82 -22.20
CA LEU A 340 2.09 -3.29 -22.52
C LEU A 340 2.63 -3.76 -23.87
N ASP A 341 2.32 -4.99 -24.28
CA ASP A 341 2.70 -5.55 -25.59
C ASP A 341 1.95 -4.82 -26.71
N ASP A 342 0.65 -4.55 -26.53
CA ASP A 342 -0.16 -3.82 -27.51
C ASP A 342 0.23 -2.34 -27.56
N LEU A 343 0.54 -1.70 -26.42
CA LEU A 343 1.17 -0.37 -26.38
C LEU A 343 2.48 -0.35 -27.20
N ALA A 344 3.34 -1.34 -27.02
CA ALA A 344 4.60 -1.44 -27.77
C ALA A 344 4.40 -1.70 -29.28
N SER A 345 3.21 -2.13 -29.71
CA SER A 345 2.88 -2.33 -31.13
C SER A 345 2.39 -1.08 -31.85
N LEU A 346 2.15 0.02 -31.13
CA LEU A 346 1.70 1.30 -31.69
C LEU A 346 2.86 2.23 -32.11
N ASP A 347 4.12 1.79 -31.94
CA ASP A 347 5.36 2.57 -32.17
C ASP A 347 5.36 3.94 -31.45
N ASP A 348 6.26 4.86 -31.80
CA ASP A 348 6.31 6.24 -31.29
C ASP A 348 5.18 7.13 -31.87
N SER A 349 3.97 6.57 -32.04
CA SER A 349 2.81 7.34 -32.48
C SER A 349 2.29 8.27 -31.39
N GLU A 350 1.65 9.35 -31.83
CA GLU A 350 0.89 10.24 -30.96
C GLU A 350 -0.59 9.81 -30.94
N ILE A 351 -1.14 9.64 -29.74
CA ILE A 351 -2.51 9.16 -29.53
C ILE A 351 -3.17 9.98 -28.42
N SER A 352 -4.47 10.29 -28.55
CA SER A 352 -5.18 10.95 -27.45
C SER A 352 -5.53 9.94 -26.36
N ALA A 353 -5.54 10.37 -25.10
CA ALA A 353 -5.81 9.45 -24.00
C ALA A 353 -7.20 8.75 -24.07
N PRO A 354 -8.29 9.38 -24.56
CA PRO A 354 -9.56 8.69 -24.80
C PRO A 354 -9.48 7.63 -25.91
N GLU A 355 -8.73 7.91 -27.00
CA GLU A 355 -8.49 6.96 -28.09
C GLU A 355 -7.71 5.74 -27.59
N LEU A 356 -6.61 6.01 -26.87
CA LEU A 356 -5.79 4.98 -26.24
C LEU A 356 -6.62 4.11 -25.29
N ARG A 357 -7.44 4.73 -24.42
CA ARG A 357 -8.33 4.00 -23.51
C ARG A 357 -9.40 3.21 -24.27
N ARG A 358 -9.84 3.65 -25.46
CA ARG A 358 -10.78 2.88 -26.30
C ARG A 358 -10.10 1.63 -26.87
N GLN A 359 -8.97 1.79 -27.55
CA GLN A 359 -8.22 0.68 -28.16
C GLN A 359 -7.85 -0.39 -27.11
N LEU A 360 -7.29 0.05 -25.98
CA LEU A 360 -6.84 -0.84 -24.91
C LEU A 360 -7.99 -1.43 -24.06
N LYS A 361 -9.21 -0.85 -24.10
CA LYS A 361 -10.40 -1.46 -23.49
C LYS A 361 -10.86 -2.70 -24.25
N ASP A 362 -10.76 -2.69 -25.58
CA ASP A 362 -11.18 -3.84 -26.38
C ASP A 362 -10.18 -5.00 -26.27
N VAL A 363 -8.87 -4.71 -26.14
CA VAL A 363 -7.84 -5.66 -25.67
C VAL A 363 -8.22 -6.30 -24.33
N CYS A 364 -8.59 -5.49 -23.34
CA CYS A 364 -9.01 -5.98 -22.02
C CYS A 364 -10.28 -6.86 -22.09
N ARG A 365 -11.18 -6.59 -23.03
CA ARG A 365 -12.43 -7.37 -23.24
C ARG A 365 -12.20 -8.74 -23.90
N ILE A 366 -11.15 -8.89 -24.71
CA ILE A 366 -10.79 -10.18 -25.35
C ILE A 366 -10.49 -11.26 -24.30
N ASN A 367 -10.14 -10.89 -23.06
CA ASN A 367 -9.76 -11.80 -21.97
C ASN A 367 -10.86 -12.03 -20.90
N GLY A 368 -12.14 -11.84 -21.25
CA GLY A 368 -13.27 -12.36 -20.45
C GLY A 368 -13.93 -11.35 -19.48
N PRO A 369 -14.62 -11.83 -18.42
CA PRO A 369 -15.43 -10.97 -17.55
C PRO A 369 -14.55 -10.07 -16.68
N ALA A 370 -15.05 -8.88 -16.31
CA ALA A 370 -14.34 -7.91 -15.48
C ALA A 370 -13.69 -8.54 -14.23
N THR A 371 -12.36 -8.50 -14.22
CA THR A 371 -11.45 -9.03 -13.19
C THR A 371 -10.93 -7.89 -12.29
N ILE A 372 -10.26 -8.24 -11.18
CA ILE A 372 -9.56 -7.23 -10.36
C ILE A 372 -8.46 -6.49 -11.14
N TRP A 373 -7.85 -7.14 -12.13
CA TRP A 373 -6.74 -6.59 -12.93
C TRP A 373 -7.26 -5.72 -14.08
N THR A 374 -8.26 -6.18 -14.84
CA THR A 374 -8.91 -5.34 -15.88
C THR A 374 -9.56 -4.09 -15.28
N GLY A 375 -10.19 -4.20 -14.10
CA GLY A 375 -10.71 -3.04 -13.38
C GLY A 375 -9.63 -2.11 -12.85
N MET A 376 -8.43 -2.61 -12.56
CA MET A 376 -7.27 -1.78 -12.21
C MET A 376 -6.66 -1.11 -13.45
N ALA A 377 -6.50 -1.83 -14.56
CA ALA A 377 -6.07 -1.29 -15.85
C ALA A 377 -6.97 -0.13 -16.31
N ASP A 378 -8.30 -0.30 -16.28
CA ASP A 378 -9.23 0.77 -16.65
C ASP A 378 -9.08 2.03 -15.77
N ARG A 379 -8.81 1.87 -14.46
CA ARG A 379 -8.54 3.02 -13.57
C ARG A 379 -7.21 3.70 -13.88
N MET A 380 -6.18 2.96 -14.27
CA MET A 380 -4.88 3.52 -14.65
C MET A 380 -4.98 4.28 -15.98
N LEU A 381 -5.69 3.72 -16.96
CA LEU A 381 -6.01 4.40 -18.22
C LEU A 381 -6.89 5.65 -17.99
N ALA A 382 -7.88 5.58 -17.10
CA ALA A 382 -8.70 6.73 -16.72
C ALA A 382 -7.89 7.84 -16.01
N ALA A 383 -6.81 7.49 -15.29
CA ALA A 383 -5.93 8.47 -14.68
C ALA A 383 -5.04 9.19 -15.71
N ILE A 384 -4.55 8.47 -16.73
CA ILE A 384 -3.84 9.05 -17.88
C ILE A 384 -4.77 10.00 -18.65
N GLU A 385 -6.02 9.59 -18.90
CA GLU A 385 -7.07 10.40 -19.52
C GLU A 385 -7.42 11.64 -18.71
N GLY A 386 -7.61 11.50 -17.39
CA GLY A 386 -7.90 12.65 -16.51
C GLY A 386 -6.74 13.64 -16.36
N GLY A 387 -5.49 13.19 -16.56
CA GLY A 387 -4.30 14.06 -16.52
C GLY A 387 -4.01 14.77 -17.84
N SER A 388 -4.35 14.16 -18.98
CA SER A 388 -3.98 14.65 -20.33
C SER A 388 -5.15 15.27 -21.09
N GLY A 389 -6.40 14.91 -20.75
CA GLY A 389 -7.59 15.28 -21.53
C GLY A 389 -7.52 14.75 -22.96
N ASP A 390 -7.95 15.57 -23.92
CA ASP A 390 -7.92 15.27 -25.35
C ASP A 390 -6.55 15.55 -26.02
N LEU A 391 -5.53 15.94 -25.26
CA LEU A 391 -4.19 16.16 -25.79
C LEU A 391 -3.65 14.85 -26.40
N LEU A 392 -2.96 15.00 -27.53
CA LEU A 392 -2.11 13.95 -28.08
C LEU A 392 -0.91 13.77 -27.16
N LEU A 393 -0.62 12.53 -26.79
CA LEU A 393 0.58 12.16 -26.05
C LEU A 393 1.34 11.07 -26.81
N PRO A 394 2.69 11.07 -26.77
CA PRO A 394 3.49 9.96 -27.26
C PRO A 394 3.11 8.66 -26.55
N VAL A 395 3.00 7.57 -27.31
CA VAL A 395 2.80 6.22 -26.76
C VAL A 395 3.92 5.84 -25.77
N SER A 396 5.14 6.34 -25.95
CA SER A 396 6.25 6.20 -24.99
C SER A 396 5.88 6.67 -23.59
N ASP A 397 5.22 7.83 -23.50
CA ASP A 397 4.93 8.52 -22.25
C ASP A 397 3.73 7.89 -21.54
N ALA A 398 2.73 7.45 -22.32
CA ALA A 398 1.64 6.62 -21.83
C ALA A 398 2.17 5.29 -21.25
N THR A 399 3.12 4.67 -21.96
CA THR A 399 3.74 3.40 -21.57
C THR A 399 4.57 3.55 -20.30
N GLU A 400 5.38 4.60 -20.18
CA GLU A 400 6.17 4.82 -18.97
C GLU A 400 5.29 5.22 -17.78
N THR A 401 4.25 6.03 -17.99
CA THR A 401 3.25 6.34 -16.95
C THR A 401 2.56 5.08 -16.44
N LEU A 402 2.20 4.15 -17.33
CA LEU A 402 1.64 2.85 -16.96
C LEU A 402 2.66 1.98 -16.20
N ARG A 403 3.91 1.88 -16.68
CA ARG A 403 4.98 1.11 -16.00
C ARG A 403 5.26 1.65 -14.60
N GLN A 404 5.36 2.97 -14.44
CA GLN A 404 5.55 3.63 -13.16
C GLN A 404 4.36 3.36 -12.23
N GLY A 405 3.13 3.52 -12.71
CA GLY A 405 1.93 3.18 -11.95
C GLY A 405 1.87 1.70 -11.52
N LEU A 406 2.34 0.78 -12.37
CA LEU A 406 2.44 -0.65 -12.03
C LEU A 406 3.53 -0.88 -10.98
N ALA A 407 4.68 -0.20 -11.07
CA ALA A 407 5.73 -0.25 -10.05
C ALA A 407 5.23 0.25 -8.68
N ASP A 408 4.43 1.31 -8.65
CA ASP A 408 3.84 1.84 -7.42
C ASP A 408 2.83 0.89 -6.77
N HIS A 409 1.95 0.27 -7.55
CA HIS A 409 1.04 -0.74 -7.02
C HIS A 409 1.78 -2.01 -6.55
N ASN A 410 2.88 -2.40 -7.22
CA ASN A 410 3.78 -3.44 -6.70
C ASN A 410 4.43 -3.05 -5.35
N ARG A 411 4.69 -1.76 -5.11
CA ARG A 411 5.20 -1.27 -3.82
C ARG A 411 4.14 -1.35 -2.72
N SER A 412 2.88 -1.00 -3.00
CA SER A 412 1.81 -0.96 -1.98
C SER A 412 1.33 -2.35 -1.50
N HIS A 413 1.49 -3.40 -2.32
CA HIS A 413 0.96 -4.75 -2.04
C HIS A 413 -0.58 -4.82 -1.86
N LEU A 414 -1.29 -3.76 -2.26
CA LEU A 414 -2.75 -3.68 -2.20
C LEU A 414 -3.36 -4.13 -3.53
N ILE A 415 -4.42 -4.94 -3.46
CA ILE A 415 -5.24 -5.32 -4.63
C ILE A 415 -6.72 -5.08 -4.39
N GLY A 416 -7.50 -4.98 -5.47
CA GLY A 416 -8.93 -4.66 -5.41
C GLY A 416 -9.22 -3.15 -5.39
N HIS A 417 -10.41 -2.78 -4.92
CA HIS A 417 -10.92 -1.40 -4.92
C HIS A 417 -12.00 -1.26 -3.84
N GLY A 418 -12.22 -0.05 -3.33
CA GLY A 418 -13.22 0.24 -2.29
C GLY A 418 -12.64 0.21 -0.89
N VAL A 419 -13.39 -0.35 0.07
CA VAL A 419 -13.03 -0.30 1.51
C VAL A 419 -11.68 -0.98 1.72
N LEU A 420 -10.72 -0.28 2.34
CA LEU A 420 -9.45 -0.92 2.72
C LEU A 420 -9.71 -1.93 3.84
N VAL A 421 -9.29 -3.18 3.66
CA VAL A 421 -9.27 -4.22 4.67
C VAL A 421 -7.81 -4.65 4.85
N SER A 422 -7.16 -4.15 5.91
CA SER A 422 -5.70 -4.30 6.09
C SER A 422 -5.29 -4.44 7.55
N THR A 423 -4.06 -4.89 7.78
CA THR A 423 -3.48 -4.80 9.13
C THR A 423 -3.05 -3.36 9.41
N ILE A 424 -3.01 -2.96 10.68
CA ILE A 424 -2.55 -1.61 11.06
C ILE A 424 -1.13 -1.34 10.52
N HIS A 425 -0.24 -2.33 10.58
CA HIS A 425 1.11 -2.24 10.01
C HIS A 425 1.12 -1.92 8.51
N ALA A 426 0.27 -2.59 7.72
CA ALA A 426 0.17 -2.39 6.28
C ALA A 426 -0.70 -1.17 5.89
N ALA A 427 -1.24 -0.45 6.87
CA ALA A 427 -1.94 0.82 6.69
C ALA A 427 -1.13 2.03 7.18
N LYS A 428 0.08 1.85 7.71
CA LYS A 428 1.01 2.96 7.98
C LYS A 428 1.29 3.72 6.67
N GLY A 429 1.39 5.04 6.76
CA GLY A 429 1.52 5.94 5.60
C GLY A 429 0.22 6.25 4.85
N LEU A 430 -0.84 5.43 4.99
CA LEU A 430 -2.16 5.70 4.41
C LEU A 430 -3.03 6.57 5.33
N GLU A 431 -4.14 7.09 4.84
CA GLU A 431 -5.15 7.83 5.61
C GLU A 431 -6.54 7.73 4.99
N PHE A 432 -7.58 7.90 5.81
CA PHE A 432 -8.98 7.63 5.48
C PHE A 432 -9.92 8.59 6.20
N GLU A 433 -11.05 8.92 5.60
CA GLU A 433 -12.10 9.71 6.27
C GLU A 433 -12.72 8.94 7.43
N HIS A 434 -12.91 7.63 7.24
CA HIS A 434 -13.60 6.77 8.17
C HIS A 434 -12.77 5.51 8.46
N VAL A 435 -12.36 5.32 9.72
CA VAL A 435 -11.60 4.14 10.16
C VAL A 435 -12.37 3.36 11.20
N LEU A 436 -12.44 2.05 11.00
CA LEU A 436 -12.94 1.08 11.97
C LEU A 436 -11.77 0.20 12.40
N VAL A 437 -11.45 0.18 13.69
CA VAL A 437 -10.38 -0.67 14.25
C VAL A 437 -11.01 -1.86 14.97
N LEU A 438 -10.64 -3.08 14.56
CA LEU A 438 -11.05 -4.32 15.22
C LEU A 438 -10.16 -4.55 16.45
N GLY A 439 -10.78 -4.62 17.63
CA GLY A 439 -10.12 -5.00 18.88
C GLY A 439 -9.93 -6.51 19.04
N GLY A 440 -9.49 -6.90 20.23
CA GLY A 440 -9.17 -8.29 20.60
C GLY A 440 -7.68 -8.48 20.85
N LEU A 441 -7.35 -9.13 21.97
CA LEU A 441 -5.98 -9.33 22.44
C LEU A 441 -5.14 -10.25 21.53
N ARG A 442 -3.84 -9.93 21.44
CA ARG A 442 -2.79 -10.93 21.23
C ARG A 442 -2.85 -11.92 22.39
N LYS A 443 -2.78 -13.24 22.16
CA LYS A 443 -2.46 -14.16 23.27
C LYS A 443 -1.09 -13.73 23.81
N MET A 444 -1.03 -13.27 25.05
CA MET A 444 0.19 -12.68 25.62
C MET A 444 1.31 -13.73 25.62
N GLY A 445 2.40 -13.42 24.92
CA GLY A 445 3.71 -13.94 25.27
C GLY A 445 4.24 -13.18 26.48
N SER A 446 5.01 -13.85 27.33
CA SER A 446 5.43 -13.41 28.67
C SER A 446 6.50 -12.29 28.71
N ASN A 447 6.36 -11.23 27.91
CA ASN A 447 7.41 -10.23 27.66
C ASN A 447 7.07 -8.79 28.14
N GLY A 448 6.57 -8.65 29.37
CA GLY A 448 6.72 -7.45 30.20
C GLY A 448 6.22 -6.09 29.66
N ARG A 449 6.68 -5.01 30.31
CA ARG A 449 6.22 -3.62 30.09
C ARG A 449 6.48 -3.09 28.67
N ARG A 450 7.57 -3.51 28.00
CA ARG A 450 7.89 -3.07 26.63
C ARG A 450 6.86 -3.55 25.60
N SER A 451 6.32 -4.77 25.77
CA SER A 451 5.29 -5.28 24.85
C SER A 451 3.98 -4.48 24.92
N THR A 452 3.65 -3.84 26.05
CA THR A 452 2.41 -3.04 26.16
C THR A 452 2.59 -1.66 25.53
N GLU A 453 3.76 -1.04 25.65
CA GLU A 453 4.05 0.24 24.99
C GLU A 453 4.06 0.13 23.46
N GLU A 454 4.61 -0.96 22.92
CA GLU A 454 4.53 -1.29 21.48
C GLU A 454 3.08 -1.49 21.00
N GLU A 455 2.25 -2.18 21.78
CA GLU A 455 0.83 -2.38 21.44
C GLU A 455 0.02 -1.08 21.50
N ARG A 456 0.35 -0.15 22.41
CA ARG A 456 -0.22 1.21 22.39
C ARG A 456 0.20 1.99 21.15
N ARG A 457 1.49 1.96 20.75
CA ARG A 457 1.95 2.56 19.48
C ARG A 457 1.19 1.98 18.28
N LEU A 458 0.95 0.66 18.27
CA LEU A 458 0.15 0.02 17.22
C LEU A 458 -1.27 0.61 17.15
N TYR A 459 -2.01 0.65 18.26
CA TYR A 459 -3.35 1.24 18.25
C TYR A 459 -3.33 2.76 17.97
N TYR A 460 -2.34 3.51 18.46
CA TYR A 460 -2.13 4.92 18.12
C TYR A 460 -1.94 5.14 16.61
N VAL A 461 -1.11 4.35 15.94
CA VAL A 461 -0.95 4.40 14.48
C VAL A 461 -2.28 4.13 13.79
N GLY A 462 -3.02 3.10 14.21
CA GLY A 462 -4.35 2.76 13.66
C GLY A 462 -5.38 3.89 13.83
N MET A 463 -5.41 4.53 15.00
CA MET A 463 -6.31 5.65 15.31
C MET A 463 -5.96 6.91 14.49
N THR A 464 -4.68 7.21 14.32
CA THR A 464 -4.19 8.39 13.56
C THR A 464 -4.29 8.25 12.04
N ARG A 465 -4.80 7.12 11.52
CA ARG A 465 -5.20 6.98 10.11
C ARG A 465 -6.53 7.68 9.80
N ALA A 466 -7.33 8.02 10.82
CA ALA A 466 -8.66 8.59 10.67
C ALA A 466 -8.64 10.13 10.59
N ARG A 467 -9.26 10.70 9.56
CA ARG A 467 -9.51 12.14 9.43
C ARG A 467 -10.77 12.56 10.19
N HIS A 468 -11.93 11.99 9.85
CA HIS A 468 -13.22 12.45 10.34
C HIS A 468 -13.83 11.58 11.45
N THR A 469 -13.91 10.26 11.25
CA THR A 469 -14.55 9.35 12.24
C THR A 469 -13.70 8.13 12.54
N LEU A 470 -13.70 7.74 13.82
CA LEU A 470 -13.05 6.54 14.31
C LEU A 470 -14.04 5.69 15.11
N ALA A 471 -14.18 4.42 14.75
CA ALA A 471 -14.88 3.42 15.57
C ALA A 471 -13.93 2.32 16.03
N LEU A 472 -14.08 1.89 17.28
CA LEU A 472 -13.31 0.83 17.91
C LEU A 472 -14.27 -0.33 18.20
N ILE A 473 -14.19 -1.41 17.44
CA ILE A 473 -15.08 -2.58 17.58
C ILE A 473 -14.47 -3.50 18.64
N ASP A 474 -15.14 -3.66 19.78
CA ASP A 474 -14.55 -4.27 20.98
C ASP A 474 -15.35 -5.48 21.46
N SER A 475 -14.66 -6.61 21.69
CA SER A 475 -15.32 -7.85 22.07
C SER A 475 -15.56 -7.89 23.57
N ARG A 476 -16.80 -8.17 24.00
CA ARG A 476 -17.14 -8.36 25.42
C ARG A 476 -16.45 -9.59 26.03
N ASP A 477 -16.20 -10.61 25.21
CA ASP A 477 -15.60 -11.88 25.66
C ASP A 477 -14.07 -11.80 25.71
N ASN A 478 -13.47 -10.83 25.00
CA ASN A 478 -12.03 -10.57 24.98
C ASN A 478 -11.75 -9.08 24.71
N PRO A 479 -12.03 -8.19 25.69
CA PRO A 479 -11.96 -6.76 25.49
C PRO A 479 -10.52 -6.28 25.32
N ASN A 480 -10.32 -5.31 24.44
CA ASN A 480 -9.03 -4.67 24.26
C ASN A 480 -8.74 -3.72 25.44
N PRO A 481 -7.72 -3.98 26.30
CA PRO A 481 -7.44 -3.13 27.45
C PRO A 481 -7.12 -1.69 27.03
N TYR A 482 -6.41 -1.51 25.91
CA TYR A 482 -6.04 -0.20 25.39
C TYR A 482 -7.25 0.64 24.94
N PHE A 483 -8.40 0.03 24.63
CA PHE A 483 -9.62 0.78 24.33
C PHE A 483 -10.30 1.33 25.59
N ALA A 484 -10.06 0.75 26.77
CA ALA A 484 -10.48 1.36 28.04
C ALA A 484 -9.58 2.55 28.41
N GLU A 485 -8.29 2.47 28.07
CA GLU A 485 -7.30 3.52 28.37
C GLU A 485 -7.55 4.86 27.66
N VAL A 486 -8.39 4.96 26.62
CA VAL A 486 -8.66 6.20 25.86
C VAL A 486 -9.53 7.21 26.64
N GLY A 487 -10.11 6.82 27.78
CA GLY A 487 -10.81 7.72 28.70
C GLY A 487 -12.08 8.38 28.14
N SER A 488 -12.35 9.61 28.58
CA SER A 488 -13.62 10.32 28.34
C SER A 488 -13.88 10.76 26.88
N HIS A 489 -12.90 10.57 26.00
CA HIS A 489 -13.02 10.90 24.58
C HIS A 489 -13.81 9.86 23.76
N ILE A 490 -14.06 8.69 24.35
CA ILE A 490 -14.91 7.64 23.80
C ILE A 490 -16.40 7.89 24.07
N ARG A 491 -17.23 7.59 23.08
CA ARG A 491 -18.66 7.31 23.22
C ARG A 491 -18.88 5.80 23.17
N ASN A 492 -19.07 5.19 24.34
CA ASN A 492 -19.46 3.78 24.43
C ASN A 492 -20.85 3.58 23.81
N ARG A 493 -20.98 2.53 23.00
CA ARG A 493 -22.19 2.03 22.37
C ARG A 493 -22.17 0.51 22.48
N ARG A 494 -23.35 -0.09 22.63
CA ARG A 494 -23.53 -1.51 22.31
C ARG A 494 -23.95 -1.62 20.86
N ALA A 495 -23.46 -2.63 20.15
CA ALA A 495 -24.04 -2.97 18.86
C ALA A 495 -25.54 -3.22 19.04
N ALA A 496 -26.37 -2.64 18.18
CA ALA A 496 -27.72 -3.14 18.03
C ALA A 496 -27.59 -4.61 17.61
N VAL A 497 -28.29 -5.51 18.27
CA VAL A 497 -28.09 -6.96 18.13
C VAL A 497 -28.60 -7.43 16.76
N ALA A 498 -27.78 -7.20 15.74
CA ALA A 498 -27.84 -7.90 14.47
C ALA A 498 -27.38 -9.34 14.75
N ARG A 499 -28.33 -10.16 15.23
CA ARG A 499 -28.20 -11.62 15.23
C ARG A 499 -28.11 -12.08 13.78
N LEU A 500 -26.92 -11.97 13.19
CA LEU A 500 -26.52 -12.93 12.16
C LEU A 500 -26.66 -14.29 12.83
N LYS A 501 -27.54 -15.15 12.29
CA LYS A 501 -27.77 -16.48 12.84
C LYS A 501 -26.43 -17.21 12.86
N HIS A 502 -26.23 -18.14 13.79
CA HIS A 502 -24.94 -18.79 14.07
C HIS A 502 -24.39 -19.70 12.92
N GLY A 503 -24.91 -19.56 11.70
CA GLY A 503 -24.37 -20.10 10.45
C GLY A 503 -24.30 -19.06 9.29
N GLN A 504 -24.47 -17.77 9.56
CA GLN A 504 -24.32 -16.67 8.59
C GLN A 504 -22.94 -15.98 8.63
N ILE A 505 -22.14 -16.25 9.67
CA ILE A 505 -20.73 -15.86 9.76
C ILE A 505 -19.91 -17.15 9.82
N PRO A 506 -19.48 -17.72 8.69
CA PRO A 506 -18.59 -18.86 8.70
C PRO A 506 -17.19 -18.41 9.17
N GLY A 507 -16.54 -19.23 10.01
CA GLY A 507 -15.21 -18.98 10.58
C GLY A 507 -14.08 -19.19 9.57
N LEU A 508 -14.16 -18.54 8.41
CA LEU A 508 -13.26 -18.73 7.28
C LEU A 508 -11.93 -17.99 7.45
N THR A 509 -10.89 -18.50 6.78
CA THR A 509 -9.56 -17.87 6.71
C THR A 509 -9.08 -17.84 5.26
N TYR A 510 -8.57 -16.71 4.80
CA TYR A 510 -8.06 -16.53 3.43
C TYR A 510 -6.57 -16.91 3.38
N SER A 511 -6.13 -17.58 2.31
CA SER A 511 -4.74 -18.08 2.18
C SER A 511 -4.28 -18.10 0.72
N VAL A 512 -3.77 -16.98 0.22
CA VAL A 512 -3.23 -16.90 -1.16
C VAL A 512 -2.11 -17.93 -1.38
N LEU A 513 -2.22 -18.69 -2.46
CA LEU A 513 -1.15 -19.54 -2.97
C LEU A 513 -0.36 -18.74 -4.01
N GLY A 514 0.71 -18.10 -3.55
CA GLY A 514 1.57 -17.26 -4.36
C GLY A 514 2.66 -18.03 -5.10
N MET A 515 3.54 -17.29 -5.78
CA MET A 515 4.63 -17.87 -6.59
C MET A 515 5.56 -18.81 -5.80
N LYS A 516 5.77 -18.57 -4.49
CA LYS A 516 6.57 -19.44 -3.60
C LYS A 516 5.90 -20.80 -3.32
N ASP A 517 4.58 -20.87 -3.46
CA ASP A 517 3.76 -22.03 -3.10
C ASP A 517 3.56 -22.98 -4.28
N LEU A 518 3.95 -22.57 -5.48
CA LEU A 518 3.80 -23.29 -6.74
C LEU A 518 5.15 -23.79 -7.26
N TRP A 519 5.13 -24.89 -8.00
CA TRP A 519 6.29 -25.32 -8.79
C TRP A 519 6.33 -24.55 -10.10
N LEU A 520 7.02 -23.41 -10.09
CA LEU A 520 6.99 -22.42 -11.17
C LEU A 520 7.39 -22.99 -12.54
N ASP A 521 8.38 -23.88 -12.61
CA ASP A 521 8.85 -24.49 -13.85
C ASP A 521 7.91 -25.58 -14.41
N PHE A 522 6.85 -25.98 -13.70
CA PHE A 522 6.10 -27.20 -14.01
C PHE A 522 5.55 -27.24 -15.45
N ALA A 523 4.97 -26.13 -15.90
CA ALA A 523 4.48 -25.99 -17.28
C ALA A 523 5.62 -25.76 -18.27
N GLY A 524 6.64 -24.97 -17.91
CA GLY A 524 7.82 -24.73 -18.75
C GLY A 524 8.65 -25.99 -19.08
N ARG A 525 8.53 -27.06 -18.29
CA ARG A 525 9.14 -28.38 -18.54
C ARG A 525 8.31 -29.29 -19.45
N GLN A 526 7.09 -28.91 -19.83
CA GLN A 526 6.27 -29.66 -20.78
C GLN A 526 6.64 -29.28 -22.23
N PRO A 527 6.55 -30.22 -23.19
CA PRO A 527 6.79 -29.90 -24.60
C PRO A 527 5.73 -28.92 -25.13
N PRO A 528 6.05 -28.11 -26.18
CA PRO A 528 5.12 -27.12 -26.73
C PRO A 528 3.73 -27.66 -27.07
N GLY A 529 3.64 -28.90 -27.59
CA GLY A 529 2.39 -29.58 -27.91
C GLY A 529 1.61 -30.19 -26.72
N HIS A 530 2.08 -30.03 -25.48
CA HIS A 530 1.38 -30.56 -24.30
C HIS A 530 0.09 -29.77 -24.03
N SER A 531 -0.98 -30.47 -23.68
CA SER A 531 -2.30 -29.91 -23.37
C SER A 531 -2.35 -28.88 -22.22
N ILE A 532 -1.24 -28.62 -21.53
CA ILE A 532 -1.17 -27.67 -20.43
C ILE A 532 -1.18 -26.23 -20.95
N HIS A 533 -0.43 -25.94 -22.01
CA HIS A 533 -0.33 -24.59 -22.59
C HIS A 533 -1.69 -24.05 -23.06
N PRO A 534 -2.47 -24.75 -23.92
CA PRO A 534 -3.81 -24.29 -24.31
C PRO A 534 -4.83 -24.33 -23.16
N THR A 535 -4.56 -25.04 -22.06
CA THR A 535 -5.42 -25.01 -20.86
C THR A 535 -5.13 -23.78 -20.00
N LEU A 536 -3.85 -23.40 -19.85
CA LEU A 536 -3.43 -22.17 -19.18
C LEU A 536 -3.96 -20.94 -19.91
N SER A 537 -3.83 -20.88 -21.25
CA SER A 537 -4.38 -19.77 -22.05
C SER A 537 -5.90 -19.59 -21.88
N ARG A 538 -6.64 -20.67 -21.63
CA ARG A 538 -8.09 -20.64 -21.37
C ARG A 538 -8.46 -20.31 -19.92
N LEU A 539 -7.54 -20.39 -18.97
CA LEU A 539 -7.79 -19.96 -17.60
C LEU A 539 -7.75 -18.44 -17.51
N HIS A 540 -8.72 -17.88 -16.79
CA HIS A 540 -8.85 -16.45 -16.53
C HIS A 540 -9.03 -16.19 -15.03
N SER A 541 -8.69 -14.99 -14.59
CA SER A 541 -8.92 -14.53 -13.22
C SER A 541 -10.41 -14.72 -12.82
N GLY A 542 -10.66 -15.28 -11.64
CA GLY A 542 -11.98 -15.70 -11.14
C GLY A 542 -12.43 -17.11 -11.54
N ASN A 543 -11.73 -17.81 -12.45
CA ASN A 543 -12.04 -19.21 -12.80
C ASN A 543 -11.82 -20.14 -11.60
N ARG A 544 -12.72 -21.11 -11.43
CA ARG A 544 -12.62 -22.15 -10.39
C ARG A 544 -11.58 -23.21 -10.75
N VAL A 545 -10.78 -23.61 -9.76
CA VAL A 545 -9.87 -24.76 -9.81
C VAL A 545 -10.07 -25.63 -8.57
N THR A 546 -9.47 -26.81 -8.54
CA THR A 546 -9.52 -27.74 -7.40
C THR A 546 -8.13 -28.24 -7.03
N LEU A 547 -7.92 -28.51 -5.74
CA LEU A 547 -6.68 -29.13 -5.24
C LEU A 547 -6.87 -30.64 -5.09
N LYS A 548 -5.89 -31.44 -5.50
CA LYS A 548 -5.89 -32.90 -5.34
C LYS A 548 -4.51 -33.40 -4.92
N ARG A 549 -4.44 -34.12 -3.80
CA ARG A 549 -3.22 -34.84 -3.40
C ARG A 549 -3.12 -36.19 -4.13
N ASP A 550 -1.91 -36.62 -4.47
CA ASP A 550 -1.65 -37.95 -5.03
C ASP A 550 -0.91 -38.88 -4.03
N SER A 551 -0.73 -40.14 -4.43
CA SER A 551 -0.05 -41.18 -3.63
C SER A 551 1.44 -40.94 -3.41
N ARG A 552 2.04 -39.92 -4.04
CA ARG A 552 3.44 -39.50 -3.82
C ARG A 552 3.52 -38.18 -3.06
N ASP A 553 2.47 -37.86 -2.29
CA ASP A 553 2.36 -36.69 -1.44
C ASP A 553 2.36 -35.34 -2.17
N ARG A 554 2.17 -35.34 -3.50
CA ARG A 554 2.16 -34.13 -4.34
C ARG A 554 0.75 -33.56 -4.42
N VAL A 555 0.63 -32.23 -4.32
CA VAL A 555 -0.66 -31.54 -4.50
C VAL A 555 -0.69 -30.89 -5.89
N TRP A 556 -1.71 -31.24 -6.64
CA TRP A 556 -2.00 -30.79 -8.00
C TRP A 556 -3.15 -29.79 -8.01
N VAL A 557 -3.07 -28.82 -8.92
CA VAL A 557 -4.13 -27.85 -9.22
C VAL A 557 -4.77 -28.27 -10.53
N LEU A 558 -6.09 -28.42 -10.53
CA LEU A 558 -6.88 -28.92 -11.66
C LEU A 558 -7.95 -27.91 -12.07
N ASP A 559 -8.15 -27.71 -13.35
CA ASP A 559 -9.25 -26.88 -13.87
C ASP A 559 -10.63 -27.57 -13.72
N SER A 560 -11.69 -26.90 -14.17
CA SER A 560 -13.05 -27.44 -14.18
C SER A 560 -13.21 -28.70 -15.05
N ARG A 561 -12.30 -28.96 -15.99
CA ARG A 561 -12.23 -30.16 -16.84
C ARG A 561 -11.35 -31.27 -16.25
N ARG A 562 -10.86 -31.10 -15.01
CA ARG A 562 -9.90 -31.99 -14.31
C ARG A 562 -8.55 -32.12 -15.03
N THR A 563 -8.17 -31.13 -15.84
CA THR A 563 -6.85 -31.01 -16.47
C THR A 563 -5.89 -30.35 -15.49
N THR A 564 -4.67 -30.88 -15.35
CA THR A 564 -3.65 -30.28 -14.47
C THR A 564 -3.13 -28.96 -15.04
N VAL A 565 -3.20 -27.90 -14.24
CA VAL A 565 -2.77 -26.54 -14.62
C VAL A 565 -1.59 -26.03 -13.78
N ALA A 566 -1.41 -26.54 -12.57
CA ALA A 566 -0.23 -26.30 -11.76
C ALA A 566 0.03 -27.44 -10.76
N ARG A 567 1.19 -27.39 -10.11
CA ARG A 567 1.53 -28.23 -8.95
C ARG A 567 2.06 -27.34 -7.84
N LEU A 568 1.72 -27.64 -6.59
CA LEU A 568 2.32 -26.97 -5.44
C LEU A 568 3.81 -27.34 -5.30
N SER A 569 4.61 -26.45 -4.70
CA SER A 569 5.98 -26.75 -4.28
C SER A 569 5.97 -27.75 -3.12
N SER A 570 7.04 -28.52 -2.89
CA SER A 570 7.07 -29.53 -1.82
C SER A 570 6.77 -28.90 -0.44
N LYS A 571 7.34 -27.71 -0.16
CA LYS A 571 7.07 -26.92 1.06
C LYS A 571 5.62 -26.44 1.16
N ALA A 572 4.91 -26.26 0.05
CA ALA A 572 3.47 -25.98 0.06
C ALA A 572 2.64 -27.26 0.23
N ALA A 573 3.00 -28.36 -0.44
CA ALA A 573 2.33 -29.65 -0.27
C ALA A 573 2.31 -30.12 1.20
N THR A 574 3.39 -29.90 1.97
CA THR A 574 3.41 -30.18 3.43
C THR A 574 2.44 -29.28 4.22
N ARG A 575 2.23 -28.03 3.82
CA ARG A 575 1.26 -27.10 4.45
C ARG A 575 -0.20 -27.35 4.04
N TRP A 576 -0.42 -28.21 3.04
CA TRP A 576 -1.73 -28.55 2.48
C TRP A 576 -1.96 -30.08 2.46
N PRO A 577 -1.98 -30.75 3.63
CA PRO A 577 -2.29 -32.18 3.74
C PRO A 577 -3.68 -32.53 3.21
N SER A 578 -3.96 -33.82 3.03
CA SER A 578 -5.26 -34.29 2.50
C SER A 578 -6.47 -33.84 3.32
N SER A 579 -6.32 -33.73 4.65
CA SER A 579 -7.32 -33.08 5.51
C SER A 579 -7.56 -31.66 5.01
N ARG A 580 -6.57 -30.76 5.09
CA ARG A 580 -6.69 -29.38 4.62
C ARG A 580 -7.26 -29.19 3.21
N ILE A 581 -7.08 -30.16 2.31
CA ILE A 581 -7.68 -30.10 0.97
C ILE A 581 -9.17 -30.44 0.98
N SER A 582 -9.65 -31.31 1.88
CA SER A 582 -11.05 -31.76 1.94
C SER A 582 -12.06 -30.72 2.41
N GLU A 583 -11.66 -29.62 3.06
CA GLU A 583 -12.58 -28.58 3.55
C GLU A 583 -12.33 -27.21 2.93
N VAL A 584 -11.60 -27.19 1.82
CA VAL A 584 -11.54 -26.04 0.92
C VAL A 584 -12.91 -25.88 0.25
N GLU A 585 -13.64 -24.82 0.61
CA GLU A 585 -14.95 -24.49 0.02
C GLU A 585 -14.81 -24.17 -1.48
N GLU A 586 -13.78 -23.40 -1.85
CA GLU A 586 -13.53 -22.94 -3.20
C GLU A 586 -12.01 -22.76 -3.45
N VAL A 587 -11.58 -22.82 -4.71
CA VAL A 587 -10.30 -22.24 -5.15
C VAL A 587 -10.51 -21.50 -6.46
N ARG A 588 -9.95 -20.29 -6.59
CA ARG A 588 -9.97 -19.51 -7.82
C ARG A 588 -8.59 -19.10 -8.28
N VAL A 589 -8.46 -18.92 -9.60
CA VAL A 589 -7.35 -18.17 -10.20
C VAL A 589 -7.50 -16.70 -9.78
N LEU A 590 -6.53 -16.15 -9.06
CA LEU A 590 -6.46 -14.72 -8.76
C LEU A 590 -5.93 -13.94 -9.97
N GLY A 591 -4.94 -14.50 -10.68
CA GLY A 591 -4.33 -13.92 -11.87
C GLY A 591 -3.37 -14.89 -12.55
N MET A 592 -3.11 -14.69 -13.84
CA MET A 592 -2.19 -15.50 -14.64
C MET A 592 -0.85 -14.75 -14.78
N VAL A 593 0.26 -15.35 -14.34
CA VAL A 593 1.59 -14.73 -14.38
C VAL A 593 2.42 -15.32 -15.51
N HIS A 594 2.90 -14.47 -16.41
CA HIS A 594 3.88 -14.83 -17.44
C HIS A 594 5.26 -15.10 -16.84
N ARG A 595 5.91 -16.16 -17.33
CA ARG A 595 7.32 -16.48 -17.08
C ARG A 595 8.02 -16.79 -18.39
N ALA A 596 9.25 -16.31 -18.52
CA ALA A 596 10.17 -16.66 -19.60
C ALA A 596 11.33 -17.53 -19.09
N LYS A 597 12.00 -18.21 -20.02
CA LYS A 597 13.25 -18.96 -19.81
C LYS A 597 14.37 -18.04 -19.30
N ASP A 598 14.39 -16.79 -19.75
CA ASP A 598 15.32 -15.74 -19.31
C ASP A 598 15.10 -15.27 -17.86
N ASP A 599 13.99 -15.64 -17.23
CA ASP A 599 13.75 -15.41 -15.80
C ASP A 599 14.48 -16.40 -14.87
N ILE A 600 15.25 -17.33 -15.44
CA ILE A 600 15.97 -18.36 -14.68
C ILE A 600 17.47 -18.11 -14.82
N ASP A 601 18.07 -17.58 -13.75
CA ASP A 601 19.51 -17.29 -13.69
C ASP A 601 20.38 -18.56 -13.72
N ASP A 602 19.91 -19.67 -13.12
CA ASP A 602 20.65 -20.95 -13.06
C ASP A 602 20.50 -21.77 -14.36
N PRO A 603 21.58 -21.99 -15.14
CA PRO A 603 21.54 -22.77 -16.38
C PRO A 603 20.96 -24.17 -16.20
N LYS A 604 21.23 -24.85 -15.08
CA LYS A 604 20.76 -26.23 -14.82
C LYS A 604 19.24 -26.35 -14.72
N TYR A 605 18.56 -25.25 -14.42
CA TYR A 605 17.10 -25.17 -14.46
C TYR A 605 16.60 -24.69 -15.81
N ARG A 606 17.31 -23.74 -16.43
CA ARG A 606 17.04 -23.20 -17.77
C ARG A 606 17.04 -24.29 -18.87
N ASP A 607 18.03 -25.19 -18.84
CA ASP A 607 18.20 -26.29 -19.81
C ASP A 607 17.12 -27.36 -19.71
N ARG A 608 16.40 -27.42 -18.58
CA ARG A 608 15.29 -28.35 -18.36
C ARG A 608 13.96 -27.83 -18.91
N LEU A 609 13.91 -26.58 -19.36
CA LEU A 609 12.73 -25.98 -19.97
C LEU A 609 12.64 -26.35 -21.46
N ARG A 610 11.43 -26.70 -21.91
CA ARG A 610 11.13 -27.16 -23.27
C ARG A 610 10.32 -26.14 -24.08
N VAL A 611 10.01 -24.99 -23.48
CA VAL A 611 9.38 -23.81 -24.09
C VAL A 611 10.08 -22.55 -23.58
N ASP A 612 10.08 -21.49 -24.39
CA ASP A 612 10.74 -20.23 -24.03
C ASP A 612 9.90 -19.36 -23.09
N SER A 613 8.58 -19.54 -23.08
CA SER A 613 7.68 -18.93 -22.09
C SER A 613 6.49 -19.81 -21.73
N TRP A 614 5.89 -19.54 -20.57
CA TRP A 614 4.69 -20.20 -20.07
C TRP A 614 3.98 -19.32 -19.03
N GLU A 615 2.80 -19.73 -18.61
CA GLU A 615 2.03 -19.02 -17.58
C GLU A 615 1.88 -19.84 -16.29
N VAL A 616 1.72 -19.14 -15.17
CA VAL A 616 1.54 -19.72 -13.84
C VAL A 616 0.29 -19.09 -13.20
N PRO A 617 -0.73 -19.88 -12.81
CA PRO A 617 -1.91 -19.35 -12.13
C PRO A 617 -1.59 -19.07 -10.66
N ILE A 618 -1.63 -17.81 -10.23
CA ILE A 618 -1.73 -17.49 -8.79
C ILE A 618 -3.15 -17.79 -8.35
N LEU A 619 -3.30 -18.40 -7.16
CA LEU A 619 -4.60 -18.80 -6.66
C LEU A 619 -4.95 -18.03 -5.39
N ASP A 620 -6.14 -17.44 -5.37
CA ASP A 620 -6.83 -17.06 -4.13
C ASP A 620 -7.85 -18.18 -3.87
N PRO A 621 -7.78 -18.92 -2.76
CA PRO A 621 -8.81 -19.91 -2.46
C PRO A 621 -10.22 -19.29 -2.52
N ASP A 622 -10.41 -18.09 -1.96
CA ASP A 622 -11.75 -17.50 -1.84
C ASP A 622 -11.85 -16.09 -2.45
N GLY A 623 -12.61 -15.96 -3.55
CA GLY A 623 -12.69 -14.72 -4.32
C GLY A 623 -13.92 -14.55 -5.22
N GLY A 624 -15.09 -14.30 -4.62
CA GLY A 624 -16.15 -13.46 -5.21
C GLY A 624 -17.01 -13.98 -6.37
N ARG A 625 -18.25 -14.39 -6.06
CA ARG A 625 -19.49 -13.79 -6.62
C ARG A 625 -20.73 -14.25 -5.87
N ALA A 626 -21.65 -13.32 -5.62
CA ALA A 626 -22.99 -13.63 -5.15
C ALA A 626 -23.75 -14.53 -6.14
N ARG A 627 -24.56 -15.45 -5.62
CA ARG A 627 -25.67 -16.06 -6.36
C ARG A 627 -26.95 -16.04 -5.51
N SER A 628 -28.03 -15.75 -6.22
CA SER A 628 -29.43 -15.72 -5.82
C SER A 628 -29.90 -16.85 -4.90
N ALA A 629 -30.57 -16.46 -3.82
CA ALA A 629 -31.83 -16.96 -3.27
C ALA A 629 -32.11 -18.48 -3.10
N LEU A 630 -32.75 -18.78 -1.94
CA LEU A 630 -33.52 -19.98 -1.55
C LEU A 630 -32.72 -21.23 -1.11
N GLY A 631 -33.12 -21.86 0.02
CA GLY A 631 -32.84 -23.29 0.23
C GLY A 631 -32.55 -23.91 1.63
N TYR A 632 -33.21 -23.52 2.72
CA TYR A 632 -33.42 -24.38 3.91
C TYR A 632 -32.22 -24.83 4.80
N SER A 633 -32.55 -25.50 5.92
CA SER A 633 -31.71 -25.81 7.10
C SER A 633 -32.45 -26.87 7.97
N PRO A 634 -31.91 -27.44 9.08
CA PRO A 634 -30.59 -28.01 9.38
C PRO A 634 -30.67 -29.52 9.83
N LYS A 635 -29.53 -30.17 10.14
CA LYS A 635 -29.35 -31.05 11.33
C LYS A 635 -27.92 -31.64 11.43
N GLY A 636 -27.39 -31.74 12.66
CA GLY A 636 -26.44 -32.81 13.04
C GLY A 636 -24.93 -32.50 13.11
N GLY A 637 -24.48 -31.90 14.22
CA GLY A 637 -23.28 -32.33 14.99
C GLY A 637 -21.85 -32.26 14.40
N SER A 638 -20.90 -31.75 15.21
CA SER A 638 -19.43 -31.90 15.05
C SER A 638 -18.86 -31.19 13.80
N LEU A 639 -18.79 -29.87 13.72
CA LEU A 639 -18.05 -28.96 14.63
C LEU A 639 -16.56 -29.32 14.76
N LEU A 640 -15.93 -29.55 13.59
CA LEU A 640 -14.55 -29.16 13.30
C LEU A 640 -14.22 -29.29 11.80
N ILE A 641 -13.02 -28.84 11.44
CA ILE A 641 -12.19 -29.23 10.29
C ILE A 641 -12.53 -28.50 8.98
N ILE A 642 -11.55 -27.97 8.22
CA ILE A 642 -10.16 -27.53 8.53
C ILE A 642 -9.85 -26.34 7.56
N VAL A 643 -8.82 -25.51 7.78
CA VAL A 643 -7.97 -25.49 8.98
C VAL A 643 -8.66 -24.84 10.19
N CYS A 644 -9.99 -24.84 10.19
CA CYS A 644 -10.86 -25.02 11.36
C CYS A 644 -10.37 -26.17 12.29
N ASP A 645 -9.40 -25.94 13.17
CA ASP A 645 -8.82 -26.95 14.08
C ASP A 645 -9.44 -26.88 15.50
N ARG A 646 -9.52 -28.01 16.25
CA ARG A 646 -9.90 -28.03 17.68
C ARG A 646 -8.60 -27.94 18.44
N GLN A 647 -8.04 -26.74 18.41
CA GLN A 647 -7.55 -26.22 19.67
C GLN A 647 -8.70 -25.54 20.38
N LEU A 648 -9.46 -26.38 21.08
CA LEU A 648 -10.21 -25.96 22.26
C LEU A 648 -9.33 -25.00 23.07
N LEU A 649 -9.94 -23.89 23.48
CA LEU A 649 -9.56 -23.29 24.74
C LEU A 649 -9.61 -24.40 25.79
N ARG A 650 -8.45 -24.84 26.30
CA ARG A 650 -8.39 -25.50 27.60
C ARG A 650 -8.76 -24.45 28.64
N MET A 651 -10.06 -24.25 28.83
CA MET A 651 -10.58 -23.96 30.15
C MET A 651 -10.54 -25.28 30.90
N ASP A 652 -9.49 -25.47 31.69
CA ASP A 652 -9.38 -26.64 32.56
C ASP A 652 -10.48 -26.54 33.62
N ASN A 653 -11.53 -27.33 33.42
CA ASN A 653 -12.61 -27.53 34.37
C ASN A 653 -12.18 -28.55 35.45
N HIS A 654 -11.25 -28.14 36.30
CA HIS A 654 -11.09 -28.68 37.65
C HIS A 654 -11.32 -27.50 38.61
N ARG A 655 -12.58 -27.13 38.86
CA ARG A 655 -13.46 -27.62 39.95
C ARG A 655 -12.90 -27.32 41.34
N THR A 656 -13.73 -26.59 42.11
CA THR A 656 -13.52 -26.03 43.46
C THR A 656 -12.42 -24.98 43.58
#